data_AF-A0A938X7P2-F1
#
_entry.id   AF-A0A938X7P2-F1
#
_cell.length_a   1.000
_cell.length_b   1.000
_cell.length_c   1.000
_cell.angle_alpha   90.00
_cell.angle_beta   90.00
_cell.angle_gamma   90.00
#
_symmetry.space_group_name_H-M   'P 1'
#
loop_
_entity.id
_entity.type
_entity.pdbx_description
1 polymer ?
#
loop_
_entity_poly.entity_id
_entity_poly.type
_entity_poly.pdbx_seq_one_letter_code
_entity_poly.pdbx_strand_id
1 'polypeptide(L)'
;MKLAFSTLGCPDFSWTDIYAMAKDFGFSGIEMRGLADETFSIRAKLFEEDQLLKTIEQLKKKRLEICCLSAGCALRFAEKREETIAELRTYIDLAGKLGTPFIRVLGDLTAAPVDEVDDSVVLSALQELIPYAEEKNVTLLVETNGVYANTARLRELLNQIESDNIGALWDLHHPYRYAGESPSETVQNLGAYIKYTHAKDSVIENGKTVYKIMGEGDLPMSEIMQALRSINYEGYVSLEWLKKYAPDLSDPGIVFPHFANYMEQYMDGPHEIRRLYDNHAKTGKYVWPKEHLIDLTFPQVLDRMVEEFPDQYAFRYTTLDYTRTYSEFRDDVDTFARSLIAMGVRPGDHVAIWATNVPQWYITFWATTKIGAVLVTVNTAYKIHEVEYLLRQSDTHTLVMVDGYKDSDYVGIIKELCPELETAQKGRPLHLKRLPFLRNIITCESQQKGCYTWEESLALADCVPVEEVYRRAAAINKHDVCNMQYTSGTTGFPKGVMLTHCNVVNNGKAIGDCMDLSTADRMMIQVPMFHCFGMVLAMTASMTHGVTMSPIPAFSPRKGLACINQEKITAFHGVPTMFIAMLGHPDFETTDFSYMRTGIMAGSPCPIKVMQDVIEKMHMSEICITYGQTEASPGCTMSKTTDSIDVRVNTVGSAMFGVECKIVDPETNEDLPDNVDGEFVARGYNIMKGYYKMPEATAAAIDKDGWLHTGDLARRDENGNYKITGRIKDMIIRGGENIYPKEIEDFIYTHPKVSDVQVIGVPDKQYGEEIMACVILKPGEEMTEEELKEYVLSHMAKHKVPRYVSFVDAFPMNAAGKILKYKMREQAVQTLKLQEASRIETA
;
A
#
# COMPACT_ATOMS: atom_id res chain seq x y z
N MET A 1 20.74 -3.24 -6.10
CA MET A 1 21.86 -3.71 -6.94
C MET A 1 22.30 -2.62 -7.90
N LYS A 2 23.57 -2.61 -8.34
CA LYS A 2 24.13 -1.62 -9.27
C LYS A 2 24.71 -2.29 -10.51
N LEU A 3 24.62 -1.66 -11.69
CA LEU A 3 25.29 -2.18 -12.88
C LEU A 3 26.75 -1.76 -12.94
N ALA A 4 27.62 -2.69 -13.30
CA ALA A 4 29.01 -2.45 -13.63
C ALA A 4 29.42 -3.18 -14.91
N PHE A 5 30.63 -2.90 -15.38
CA PHE A 5 31.26 -3.69 -16.43
C PHE A 5 32.78 -3.70 -16.29
N SER A 6 33.39 -4.75 -16.83
CA SER A 6 34.84 -4.91 -16.85
C SER A 6 35.49 -4.22 -18.05
N THR A 7 36.59 -3.51 -17.82
CA THR A 7 37.40 -2.91 -18.90
C THR A 7 37.97 -3.93 -19.88
N LEU A 8 37.97 -5.21 -19.52
CA LEU A 8 38.39 -6.33 -20.36
C LEU A 8 37.63 -6.39 -21.70
N GLY A 9 36.36 -5.98 -21.72
CA GLY A 9 35.56 -5.93 -22.95
C GLY A 9 35.83 -4.72 -23.84
N CYS A 10 36.59 -3.72 -23.37
CA CYS A 10 36.90 -2.48 -24.10
C CYS A 10 38.41 -2.25 -24.26
N PRO A 11 39.20 -3.20 -24.79
CA PRO A 11 40.67 -3.08 -24.81
C PRO A 11 41.17 -1.88 -25.63
N ASP A 12 40.40 -1.44 -26.62
CA ASP A 12 40.79 -0.37 -27.56
C ASP A 12 40.16 1.00 -27.24
N PHE A 13 39.35 1.11 -26.18
CA PHE A 13 38.66 2.37 -25.85
C PHE A 13 39.58 3.31 -25.05
N SER A 14 39.45 4.63 -25.22
CA SER A 14 40.10 5.59 -24.32
C SER A 14 39.37 5.68 -22.97
N TRP A 15 40.01 6.21 -21.93
CA TRP A 15 39.35 6.37 -20.62
C TRP A 15 38.13 7.28 -20.71
N THR A 16 38.21 8.31 -21.55
CA THR A 16 37.11 9.21 -21.88
C THR A 16 35.92 8.45 -22.44
N ASP A 17 36.15 7.52 -23.36
CA ASP A 17 35.10 6.71 -23.97
C ASP A 17 34.46 5.78 -22.95
N ILE A 18 35.24 5.20 -22.04
CA ILE A 18 34.74 4.28 -21.01
C ILE A 18 33.84 4.96 -20.00
N TYR A 19 34.25 6.08 -19.39
CA TYR A 19 33.36 6.73 -18.42
C TYR A 19 32.18 7.42 -19.12
N ALA A 20 32.33 7.84 -20.39
CA ALA A 20 31.21 8.41 -21.16
C ALA A 20 30.15 7.33 -21.41
N MET A 21 30.56 6.16 -21.91
CA MET A 21 29.69 4.99 -22.07
C MET A 21 29.06 4.58 -20.74
N ALA A 22 29.85 4.49 -19.66
CA ALA A 22 29.32 4.14 -18.34
C ALA A 22 28.19 5.09 -17.91
N LYS A 23 28.41 6.40 -18.09
CA LYS A 23 27.43 7.43 -17.73
C LYS A 23 26.20 7.37 -18.64
N ASP A 24 26.39 7.31 -19.95
CA ASP A 24 25.32 7.44 -20.93
C ASP A 24 24.34 6.25 -20.87
N PHE A 25 24.81 5.08 -20.43
CA PHE A 25 24.01 3.86 -20.30
C PHE A 25 23.72 3.45 -18.85
N GLY A 26 23.86 4.37 -17.88
CA GLY A 26 23.37 4.17 -16.51
C GLY A 26 24.17 3.21 -15.63
N PHE A 27 25.42 2.89 -16.01
CA PHE A 27 26.31 2.12 -15.13
C PHE A 27 26.73 2.95 -13.92
N SER A 28 26.92 2.29 -12.79
CA SER A 28 27.39 2.91 -11.54
C SER A 28 28.85 2.58 -11.22
N GLY A 29 29.34 1.43 -11.71
CA GLY A 29 30.69 0.94 -11.43
C GLY A 29 31.47 0.58 -12.69
N ILE A 30 32.79 0.76 -12.64
CA ILE A 30 33.74 0.24 -13.62
C ILE A 30 34.67 -0.72 -12.90
N GLU A 31 34.83 -1.93 -13.41
CA GLU A 31 35.81 -2.91 -12.93
C GLU A 31 37.06 -2.84 -13.82
N MET A 32 38.23 -2.74 -13.19
CA MET A 32 39.50 -2.58 -13.91
C MET A 32 40.34 -3.85 -13.87
N ARG A 33 40.85 -4.29 -15.02
CA ARG A 33 41.68 -5.50 -15.13
C ARG A 33 43.02 -5.25 -15.84
N GLY A 34 44.06 -5.97 -15.42
CA GLY A 34 45.36 -6.04 -16.13
C GLY A 34 46.33 -4.89 -15.87
N LEU A 35 46.77 -4.71 -14.61
CA LEU A 35 47.75 -3.69 -14.23
C LEU A 35 49.20 -4.20 -14.18
N ALA A 36 49.41 -5.52 -14.24
CA ALA A 36 50.69 -6.16 -13.89
C ALA A 36 51.65 -6.44 -15.06
N ASP A 37 51.17 -6.55 -16.31
CA ASP A 37 52.07 -6.69 -17.46
C ASP A 37 52.42 -5.31 -18.04
N GLU A 38 53.71 -5.02 -18.20
CA GLU A 38 54.23 -3.83 -18.89
C GLU A 38 53.81 -3.79 -20.38
N THR A 39 52.53 -3.71 -20.74
CA THR A 39 52.06 -3.33 -22.11
C THR A 39 50.53 -3.32 -22.23
N PHE A 40 49.88 -2.21 -21.83
CA PHE A 40 48.83 -1.59 -22.68
C PHE A 40 48.86 -0.06 -22.49
N SER A 41 49.14 0.63 -23.58
CA SER A 41 49.81 1.92 -23.67
C SER A 41 48.89 3.15 -23.69
N ILE A 42 47.72 3.11 -23.05
CA ILE A 42 46.76 4.24 -23.12
C ILE A 42 46.41 4.86 -21.74
N ARG A 43 46.67 4.21 -20.59
CA ARG A 43 46.06 4.66 -19.30
C ARG A 43 46.95 4.69 -18.05
N ALA A 44 48.22 4.34 -18.13
CA ALA A 44 49.15 4.39 -16.98
C ALA A 44 49.26 5.79 -16.34
N LYS A 45 49.06 6.87 -17.11
CA LYS A 45 49.08 8.25 -16.59
C LYS A 45 47.90 8.62 -15.68
N LEU A 46 46.78 7.90 -15.72
CA LEU A 46 45.56 8.26 -14.95
C LEU A 46 45.67 7.98 -13.44
N PHE A 47 46.60 7.09 -13.09
CA PHE A 47 46.84 6.63 -11.72
C PHE A 47 48.24 7.01 -11.21
N GLU A 48 48.98 7.84 -11.96
CA GLU A 48 50.12 8.59 -11.43
C GLU A 48 49.63 9.62 -10.40
N GLU A 49 50.45 9.94 -9.40
CA GLU A 49 50.04 10.75 -8.24
C GLU A 49 49.45 12.13 -8.63
N ASP A 50 49.86 12.70 -9.76
CA ASP A 50 49.43 14.02 -10.24
C ASP A 50 48.07 14.03 -10.98
N GLN A 51 47.60 12.86 -11.45
CA GLN A 51 46.31 12.72 -12.16
C GLN A 51 45.25 11.96 -11.35
N LEU A 52 45.66 11.14 -10.39
CA LEU A 52 44.77 10.29 -9.59
C LEU A 52 43.61 11.09 -8.94
N LEU A 53 43.92 12.22 -8.31
CA LEU A 53 42.91 13.07 -7.66
C LEU A 53 41.90 13.64 -8.67
N LYS A 54 42.36 14.00 -9.87
CA LYS A 54 41.49 14.49 -10.95
C LYS A 54 40.58 13.38 -11.45
N THR A 55 41.09 12.16 -11.59
CA THR A 55 40.33 10.98 -12.00
C THR A 55 39.21 10.67 -10.99
N ILE A 56 39.54 10.66 -9.69
CA ILE A 56 38.55 10.46 -8.60
C ILE A 56 37.49 11.56 -8.60
N GLU A 57 37.89 12.83 -8.74
CA GLU A 57 36.95 13.95 -8.78
C GLU A 57 36.02 13.88 -10.01
N GLN A 58 36.55 13.49 -11.17
CA GLN A 58 35.75 13.30 -12.39
C GLN A 58 34.73 12.17 -12.27
N LEU A 59 35.13 11.03 -11.69
CA LEU A 59 34.24 9.91 -11.42
C LEU A 59 33.12 10.32 -10.43
N LYS A 60 33.47 10.98 -9.32
CA LYS A 60 32.51 11.52 -8.35
C LYS A 60 31.50 12.49 -8.98
N LYS A 61 31.96 13.45 -9.80
CA LYS A 61 31.08 14.39 -10.52
C LYS A 61 30.09 13.69 -11.44
N LYS A 62 30.43 12.50 -11.93
CA LYS A 62 29.59 11.69 -12.81
C LYS A 62 28.82 10.59 -12.09
N ARG A 63 28.92 10.50 -10.76
CA ARG A 63 28.34 9.42 -9.93
C ARG A 63 28.81 8.03 -10.36
N LEU A 64 30.06 7.93 -10.80
CA LEU A 64 30.72 6.67 -11.15
C LEU A 64 31.80 6.36 -10.10
N GLU A 65 32.11 5.08 -9.93
CA GLU A 65 33.24 4.63 -9.12
C GLU A 65 34.00 3.47 -9.77
N ILE A 66 35.27 3.31 -9.41
CA ILE A 66 36.02 2.09 -9.71
C ILE A 66 35.63 1.10 -8.62
N CYS A 67 34.75 0.17 -8.97
CA CYS A 67 34.06 -0.67 -8.00
C CYS A 67 34.83 -1.93 -7.62
N CYS A 68 35.73 -2.40 -8.51
CA CYS A 68 36.57 -3.57 -8.26
C CYS A 68 37.85 -3.50 -9.12
N LEU A 69 38.97 -3.94 -8.57
CA LEU A 69 40.20 -4.21 -9.33
C LEU A 69 40.42 -5.71 -9.48
N SER A 70 40.66 -6.18 -10.69
CA SER A 70 40.82 -7.60 -11.01
C SER A 70 42.29 -7.93 -11.28
N ALA A 71 42.92 -8.64 -10.34
CA ALA A 71 44.30 -9.12 -10.42
C ALA A 71 44.39 -10.36 -11.31
N GLY A 72 45.45 -10.49 -12.13
CA GLY A 72 45.58 -11.59 -13.11
C GLY A 72 46.12 -12.89 -12.52
N CYS A 73 46.82 -12.80 -11.38
CA CYS A 73 47.46 -13.92 -10.70
C CYS A 73 46.47 -14.85 -9.98
N ALA A 74 46.87 -16.12 -9.83
CA ALA A 74 46.12 -17.16 -9.12
C ALA A 74 46.91 -17.67 -7.91
N LEU A 75 46.20 -17.87 -6.80
CA LEU A 75 46.79 -18.22 -5.49
C LEU A 75 47.23 -19.69 -5.40
N ARG A 76 46.73 -20.57 -6.28
CA ARG A 76 47.05 -22.01 -6.25
C ARG A 76 48.52 -22.39 -6.51
N PHE A 77 49.32 -21.51 -7.12
CA PHE A 77 50.70 -21.83 -7.54
C PHE A 77 51.70 -21.49 -6.42
N ALA A 78 52.07 -22.48 -5.61
CA ALA A 78 53.01 -22.31 -4.51
C ALA A 78 54.38 -21.78 -5.00
N GLU A 79 54.81 -22.18 -6.19
CA GLU A 79 56.07 -21.78 -6.82
C GLU A 79 56.09 -20.31 -7.28
N LYS A 80 54.93 -19.67 -7.46
CA LYS A 80 54.79 -18.25 -7.82
C LYS A 80 54.31 -17.37 -6.67
N ARG A 81 54.30 -17.91 -5.44
CA ARG A 81 53.69 -17.24 -4.29
C ARG A 81 54.25 -15.84 -4.05
N GLU A 82 55.57 -15.68 -4.06
CA GLU A 82 56.22 -14.38 -3.80
C GLU A 82 55.81 -13.33 -4.85
N GLU A 83 55.77 -13.72 -6.13
CA GLU A 83 55.33 -12.86 -7.24
C GLU A 83 53.85 -12.46 -7.10
N THR A 84 52.97 -13.44 -6.82
CA THR A 84 51.53 -13.23 -6.62
C THR A 84 51.25 -12.30 -5.44
N ILE A 85 51.94 -12.47 -4.31
CA ILE A 85 51.75 -11.60 -3.14
C ILE A 85 52.24 -10.19 -3.42
N ALA A 86 53.37 -10.03 -4.12
CA ALA A 86 53.88 -8.71 -4.51
C ALA A 86 52.92 -7.98 -5.46
N GLU A 87 52.34 -8.68 -6.44
CA GLU A 87 51.31 -8.14 -7.32
C GLU A 87 50.08 -7.70 -6.52
N LEU A 88 49.53 -8.57 -5.66
CA LEU A 88 48.32 -8.27 -4.89
C LEU A 88 48.51 -7.11 -3.92
N ARG A 89 49.69 -6.96 -3.31
CA ARG A 89 50.02 -5.76 -2.50
C ARG A 89 49.95 -4.48 -3.33
N THR A 90 50.45 -4.50 -4.56
CA THR A 90 50.37 -3.35 -5.47
C THR A 90 48.91 -2.98 -5.79
N TYR A 91 48.06 -3.98 -5.99
CA TYR A 91 46.62 -3.77 -6.18
C TYR A 91 45.94 -3.21 -4.92
N ILE A 92 46.28 -3.72 -3.73
CA ILE A 92 45.75 -3.23 -2.44
C ILE A 92 46.11 -1.76 -2.21
N ASP A 93 47.36 -1.36 -2.50
CA ASP A 93 47.78 0.03 -2.40
C ASP A 93 47.02 0.94 -3.35
N LEU A 94 46.84 0.51 -4.59
CA LEU A 94 46.08 1.27 -5.58
C LEU A 94 44.59 1.38 -5.19
N ALA A 95 43.98 0.29 -4.72
CA ALA A 95 42.61 0.29 -4.25
C ALA A 95 42.41 1.26 -3.07
N GLY A 96 43.31 1.23 -2.08
CA GLY A 96 43.29 2.17 -0.97
C GLY A 96 43.42 3.64 -1.40
N LYS A 97 44.27 3.91 -2.40
CA LYS A 97 44.42 5.25 -3.00
C LYS A 97 43.18 5.71 -3.79
N LEU A 98 42.48 4.77 -4.44
CA LEU A 98 41.28 5.05 -5.23
C LEU A 98 39.99 5.11 -4.40
N GLY A 99 40.01 4.52 -3.19
CA GLY A 99 38.80 4.22 -2.44
C GLY A 99 37.99 3.08 -3.05
N THR A 100 38.63 2.19 -3.80
CA THR A 100 37.99 1.00 -4.38
C THR A 100 37.82 -0.06 -3.29
N PRO A 101 36.58 -0.53 -3.01
CA PRO A 101 36.34 -1.44 -1.89
C PRO A 101 36.78 -2.88 -2.16
N PHE A 102 36.87 -3.30 -3.42
CA PHE A 102 37.04 -4.71 -3.77
C PHE A 102 38.23 -4.98 -4.68
N ILE A 103 38.92 -6.09 -4.42
CA ILE A 103 39.89 -6.68 -5.34
C ILE A 103 39.49 -8.12 -5.60
N ARG A 104 39.29 -8.46 -6.87
CA ARG A 104 39.09 -9.86 -7.28
C ARG A 104 40.42 -10.59 -7.34
N VAL A 105 40.48 -11.72 -6.63
CA VAL A 105 41.59 -12.66 -6.63
C VAL A 105 41.13 -14.03 -7.15
N LEU A 106 42.03 -14.72 -7.86
CA LEU A 106 41.75 -16.05 -8.37
C LEU A 106 42.25 -17.11 -7.40
N GLY A 107 41.36 -17.99 -6.95
CA GLY A 107 41.77 -19.22 -6.29
C GLY A 107 42.38 -20.21 -7.29
N ASP A 108 41.84 -20.26 -8.51
CA ASP A 108 42.30 -21.11 -9.62
C ASP A 108 42.45 -20.29 -10.92
N LEU A 109 43.22 -20.76 -11.90
CA LEU A 109 43.49 -20.00 -13.14
C LEU A 109 42.39 -20.13 -14.20
N THR A 110 41.67 -21.26 -14.22
CA THR A 110 40.71 -21.59 -15.27
C THR A 110 39.26 -21.37 -14.83
N ALA A 111 38.35 -21.24 -15.80
CA ALA A 111 36.92 -21.09 -15.54
C ALA A 111 36.30 -22.39 -15.01
N ALA A 112 36.59 -23.51 -15.69
CA ALA A 112 36.23 -24.86 -15.26
C ALA A 112 37.38 -25.51 -14.47
N PRO A 113 37.10 -26.47 -13.57
CA PRO A 113 38.13 -27.23 -12.87
C PRO A 113 38.88 -28.11 -13.87
N VAL A 114 40.20 -27.91 -13.98
CA VAL A 114 41.08 -28.72 -14.86
C VAL A 114 42.01 -29.60 -14.03
N ASP A 115 42.49 -29.10 -12.90
CA ASP A 115 43.45 -29.76 -12.01
C ASP A 115 43.02 -29.56 -10.55
N GLU A 116 43.53 -30.39 -9.64
CA GLU A 116 43.35 -30.16 -8.20
C GLU A 116 44.13 -28.93 -7.72
N VAL A 117 43.57 -28.29 -6.69
CA VAL A 117 44.17 -27.17 -5.97
C VAL A 117 44.40 -27.59 -4.52
N ASP A 118 45.55 -27.23 -3.96
CA ASP A 118 45.80 -27.35 -2.54
C ASP A 118 45.27 -26.11 -1.81
N ASP A 119 44.14 -26.26 -1.12
CA ASP A 119 43.47 -25.17 -0.42
C ASP A 119 44.35 -24.57 0.69
N SER A 120 45.32 -25.32 1.23
CA SER A 120 46.26 -24.80 2.24
C SER A 120 47.20 -23.74 1.68
N VAL A 121 47.58 -23.85 0.40
CA VAL A 121 48.40 -22.86 -0.30
C VAL A 121 47.62 -21.56 -0.49
N VAL A 122 46.36 -21.67 -0.92
CA VAL A 122 45.46 -20.52 -1.13
C VAL A 122 45.17 -19.84 0.20
N LEU A 123 44.81 -20.61 1.24
CA LEU A 123 44.53 -20.09 2.59
C LEU A 123 45.72 -19.34 3.16
N SER A 124 46.92 -19.94 3.09
CA SER A 124 48.13 -19.32 3.62
C SER A 124 48.49 -18.03 2.89
N ALA A 125 48.23 -17.93 1.58
CA ALA A 125 48.47 -16.69 0.82
C ALA A 125 47.48 -15.59 1.20
N LEU A 126 46.19 -15.93 1.37
CA LEU A 126 45.18 -14.98 1.86
C LEU A 126 45.52 -14.46 3.25
N GLN A 127 45.87 -15.35 4.19
CA GLN A 127 46.25 -14.99 5.56
C GLN A 127 47.41 -14.00 5.62
N GLU A 128 48.37 -14.09 4.70
CA GLU A 128 49.49 -13.15 4.61
C GLU A 128 49.07 -11.76 4.10
N LEU A 129 48.03 -11.68 3.26
CA LEU A 129 47.54 -10.43 2.68
C LEU A 129 46.52 -9.71 3.56
N ILE A 130 45.81 -10.42 4.44
CA ILE A 130 44.73 -9.87 5.29
C ILE A 130 45.16 -8.61 6.06
N PRO A 131 46.27 -8.61 6.84
CA PRO A 131 46.64 -7.41 7.61
C PRO A 131 46.87 -6.19 6.71
N TYR A 132 47.35 -6.41 5.48
CA TYR A 132 47.58 -5.36 4.50
C TYR A 132 46.29 -4.83 3.89
N ALA A 133 45.35 -5.72 3.58
CA ALA A 133 44.03 -5.37 3.05
C ALA A 133 43.19 -4.60 4.09
N GLU A 134 43.23 -5.03 5.36
CA GLU A 134 42.59 -4.36 6.49
C GLU A 134 43.13 -2.94 6.70
N GLU A 135 44.45 -2.75 6.65
CA GLU A 135 45.08 -1.42 6.77
C GLU A 135 44.55 -0.42 5.73
N LYS A 136 44.27 -0.90 4.51
CA LYS A 136 43.77 -0.07 3.41
C LYS A 136 42.24 -0.06 3.29
N ASN A 137 41.53 -0.78 4.17
CA ASN A 137 40.08 -0.98 4.12
C ASN A 137 39.59 -1.52 2.77
N VAL A 138 40.27 -2.56 2.27
CA VAL A 138 39.96 -3.23 0.99
C VAL A 138 39.58 -4.68 1.28
N THR A 139 38.58 -5.21 0.58
CA THR A 139 38.16 -6.61 0.70
C THR A 139 38.67 -7.42 -0.50
N LEU A 140 39.36 -8.53 -0.24
CA LEU A 140 39.78 -9.47 -1.29
C LEU A 140 38.66 -10.49 -1.55
N LEU A 141 38.28 -10.62 -2.82
CA LEU A 141 37.16 -11.45 -3.25
C LEU A 141 37.67 -12.65 -4.04
N VAL A 142 37.57 -13.84 -3.47
CA VAL A 142 37.92 -15.08 -4.16
C VAL A 142 36.80 -15.39 -5.15
N GLU A 143 37.14 -15.46 -6.44
CA GLU A 143 36.17 -15.74 -7.50
C GLU A 143 35.72 -17.21 -7.48
N THR A 144 34.43 -17.45 -7.74
CA THR A 144 33.88 -18.80 -7.90
C THR A 144 34.30 -19.40 -9.25
N ASN A 145 35.57 -19.76 -9.41
CA ASN A 145 36.11 -20.31 -10.65
C ASN A 145 36.99 -21.55 -10.41
N GLY A 146 37.18 -22.36 -11.44
CA GLY A 146 37.97 -23.59 -11.35
C GLY A 146 37.38 -24.54 -10.32
N VAL A 147 38.20 -25.06 -9.40
CA VAL A 147 37.70 -25.91 -8.30
C VAL A 147 36.71 -25.20 -7.37
N TYR A 148 36.76 -23.86 -7.29
CA TYR A 148 35.87 -23.05 -6.43
C TYR A 148 34.56 -22.65 -7.14
N ALA A 149 34.33 -23.13 -8.37
CA ALA A 149 32.99 -23.15 -8.94
C ALA A 149 32.05 -24.04 -8.09
N ASN A 150 32.60 -25.03 -7.37
CA ASN A 150 31.92 -25.67 -6.25
C ASN A 150 31.95 -24.73 -5.04
N THR A 151 30.81 -24.09 -4.77
CA THR A 151 30.73 -23.01 -3.78
C THR A 151 30.71 -23.53 -2.35
N ALA A 152 30.39 -24.81 -2.12
CA ALA A 152 30.57 -25.45 -0.82
C ALA A 152 32.05 -25.56 -0.44
N ARG A 153 32.92 -25.90 -1.39
CA ARG A 153 34.39 -25.90 -1.20
C ARG A 153 34.91 -24.50 -0.94
N LEU A 154 34.42 -23.50 -1.69
CA LEU A 154 34.79 -22.10 -1.44
C LEU A 154 34.36 -21.64 -0.04
N ARG A 155 33.13 -21.97 0.39
CA ARG A 155 32.67 -21.69 1.76
C ARG A 155 33.58 -22.31 2.81
N GLU A 156 34.03 -23.55 2.62
CA GLU A 156 34.95 -24.22 3.55
C GLU A 156 36.32 -23.53 3.64
N LEU A 157 36.84 -23.01 2.53
CA LEU A 157 38.04 -22.18 2.52
C LEU A 157 37.80 -20.86 3.28
N LEU A 158 36.72 -20.15 2.98
CA LEU A 158 36.41 -18.84 3.57
C LEU A 158 36.13 -18.93 5.08
N ASN A 159 35.47 -19.99 5.54
CA ASN A 159 35.19 -20.22 6.97
C ASN A 159 36.46 -20.42 7.82
N GLN A 160 37.61 -20.70 7.21
CA GLN A 160 38.89 -20.82 7.91
C GLN A 160 39.59 -19.47 8.11
N ILE A 161 38.98 -18.38 7.62
CA ILE A 161 39.53 -17.04 7.64
C ILE A 161 38.70 -16.16 8.57
N GLU A 162 39.33 -15.63 9.62
CA GLU A 162 38.69 -14.74 10.60
C GLU A 162 38.91 -13.26 10.22
N SER A 163 38.41 -12.83 9.05
CA SER A 163 38.49 -11.42 8.61
C SER A 163 37.31 -11.03 7.73
N ASP A 164 36.70 -9.87 8.02
CA ASP A 164 35.63 -9.26 7.22
C ASP A 164 36.14 -8.68 5.89
N ASN A 165 37.46 -8.54 5.74
CA ASN A 165 38.14 -8.08 4.54
C ASN A 165 38.41 -9.21 3.54
N ILE A 166 37.77 -10.37 3.71
CA ILE A 166 37.75 -11.46 2.74
C ILE A 166 36.31 -11.82 2.39
N GLY A 167 36.04 -12.06 1.11
CA GLY A 167 34.73 -12.45 0.62
C GLY A 167 34.80 -13.27 -0.66
N ALA A 168 33.64 -13.45 -1.28
CA ALA A 168 33.46 -14.14 -2.54
C ALA A 168 33.03 -13.16 -3.64
N LEU A 169 33.61 -13.34 -4.82
CA LEU A 169 33.03 -12.85 -6.06
C LEU A 169 32.26 -14.01 -6.69
N TRP A 170 30.94 -13.88 -6.75
CA TRP A 170 30.11 -14.88 -7.41
C TRP A 170 30.07 -14.61 -8.92
N ASP A 171 30.81 -15.41 -9.68
CA ASP A 171 30.61 -15.53 -11.12
C ASP A 171 29.32 -16.30 -11.36
N LEU A 172 28.27 -15.61 -11.83
CA LEU A 172 26.92 -16.14 -11.96
C LEU A 172 26.86 -17.34 -12.93
N HIS A 173 27.86 -17.49 -13.80
CA HIS A 173 27.94 -18.53 -14.81
C HIS A 173 28.64 -19.79 -14.31
N HIS A 174 29.77 -19.66 -13.61
CA HIS A 174 30.63 -20.82 -13.34
C HIS A 174 30.01 -21.89 -12.42
N PRO A 175 29.42 -21.59 -11.24
CA PRO A 175 28.79 -22.62 -10.41
C PRO A 175 27.65 -23.35 -11.12
N TYR A 176 26.81 -22.60 -11.84
CA TYR A 176 25.73 -23.19 -12.63
C TYR A 176 26.26 -24.09 -13.75
N ARG A 177 27.26 -23.61 -14.50
CA ARG A 177 27.69 -24.27 -15.73
C ARG A 177 28.70 -25.40 -15.52
N TYR A 178 29.56 -25.27 -14.52
CA TYR A 178 30.66 -26.21 -14.28
C TYR A 178 30.49 -27.06 -13.02
N ALA A 179 29.74 -26.58 -12.01
CA ALA A 179 29.43 -27.35 -10.81
C ALA A 179 27.98 -27.89 -10.79
N GLY A 180 27.11 -27.42 -11.70
CA GLY A 180 25.70 -27.83 -11.76
C GLY A 180 24.87 -27.29 -10.61
N GLU A 181 25.36 -26.27 -9.90
CA GLU A 181 24.68 -25.69 -8.75
C GLU A 181 23.51 -24.80 -9.18
N SER A 182 22.41 -24.87 -8.44
CA SER A 182 21.31 -23.92 -8.62
C SER A 182 21.67 -22.55 -8.03
N PRO A 183 21.07 -21.44 -8.50
CA PRO A 183 21.31 -20.12 -7.90
C PRO A 183 20.99 -20.07 -6.40
N SER A 184 19.94 -20.78 -5.97
CA SER A 184 19.56 -20.89 -4.56
C SER A 184 20.61 -21.64 -3.72
N GLU A 185 21.24 -22.67 -4.30
CA GLU A 185 22.28 -23.45 -3.63
C GLU A 185 23.56 -22.65 -3.45
N THR A 186 23.98 -21.90 -4.48
CA THR A 186 25.13 -20.99 -4.36
C THR A 186 24.90 -19.93 -3.27
N VAL A 187 23.71 -19.33 -3.23
CA VAL A 187 23.37 -18.36 -2.17
C VAL A 187 23.30 -19.01 -0.80
N GLN A 188 22.80 -20.25 -0.69
CA GLN A 188 22.80 -21.02 0.56
C GLN A 188 24.23 -21.30 1.05
N ASN A 189 25.17 -21.55 0.13
CA ASN A 189 26.56 -21.84 0.47
C ASN A 189 27.33 -20.57 0.85
N LEU A 190 27.25 -19.51 0.04
CA LEU A 190 28.09 -18.32 0.21
C LEU A 190 27.40 -17.20 0.99
N GLY A 191 26.09 -17.02 0.83
CA GLY A 191 25.30 -16.01 1.54
C GLY A 191 25.97 -14.64 1.62
N ALA A 192 26.23 -14.17 2.85
CA ALA A 192 26.84 -12.86 3.12
C ALA A 192 28.31 -12.72 2.64
N TYR A 193 29.00 -13.82 2.30
CA TYR A 193 30.32 -13.75 1.67
C TYR A 193 30.25 -13.14 0.27
N ILE A 194 29.10 -13.19 -0.41
CA ILE A 194 28.94 -12.59 -1.74
C ILE A 194 28.99 -11.06 -1.62
N LYS A 195 30.07 -10.45 -2.10
CA LYS A 195 30.24 -8.98 -2.10
C LYS A 195 30.23 -8.36 -3.50
N TYR A 196 30.45 -9.17 -4.53
CA TYR A 196 30.51 -8.74 -5.94
C TYR A 196 30.05 -9.88 -6.86
N THR A 197 29.52 -9.57 -8.05
CA THR A 197 29.15 -10.59 -9.04
C THR A 197 29.62 -10.29 -10.46
N HIS A 198 29.94 -11.36 -11.20
CA HIS A 198 30.21 -11.32 -12.65
C HIS A 198 29.08 -11.98 -13.43
N ALA A 199 28.57 -11.32 -14.45
CA ALA A 199 27.52 -11.80 -15.34
C ALA A 199 28.12 -12.17 -16.71
N LYS A 200 27.77 -13.37 -17.17
CA LYS A 200 28.08 -13.93 -18.50
C LYS A 200 26.93 -14.84 -18.90
N ASP A 201 26.74 -15.05 -20.19
CA ASP A 201 25.74 -15.98 -20.70
C ASP A 201 26.34 -16.99 -21.68
N SER A 202 25.71 -18.14 -21.81
CA SER A 202 26.17 -19.22 -22.69
C SER A 202 25.06 -20.21 -22.99
N VAL A 203 25.32 -21.13 -23.91
CA VAL A 203 24.54 -22.36 -24.11
C VAL A 203 25.47 -23.57 -24.14
N ILE A 204 24.91 -24.77 -23.95
CA ILE A 204 25.63 -26.02 -24.23
C ILE A 204 25.32 -26.48 -25.66
N GLU A 205 26.32 -26.38 -26.54
CA GLU A 205 26.25 -26.89 -27.91
C GLU A 205 27.22 -28.08 -28.05
N ASN A 206 26.71 -29.26 -28.45
CA ASN A 206 27.51 -30.48 -28.62
C ASN A 206 28.38 -30.83 -27.40
N GLY A 207 27.86 -30.61 -26.19
CA GLY A 207 28.57 -30.89 -24.93
C GLY A 207 29.67 -29.91 -24.58
N LYS A 208 29.77 -28.76 -25.28
CA LYS A 208 30.72 -27.69 -24.98
C LYS A 208 29.98 -26.40 -24.64
N THR A 209 30.54 -25.65 -23.71
CA THR A 209 30.06 -24.30 -23.38
C THR A 209 30.41 -23.34 -24.50
N VAL A 210 29.39 -22.75 -25.12
CA VAL A 210 29.54 -21.68 -26.12
C VAL A 210 28.99 -20.40 -25.50
N TYR A 211 29.87 -19.46 -25.19
CA TYR A 211 29.49 -18.15 -24.66
C TYR A 211 28.65 -17.37 -25.68
N LYS A 212 27.65 -16.65 -25.18
CA LYS A 212 26.75 -15.82 -25.97
C LYS A 212 26.70 -14.42 -25.36
N ILE A 213 26.06 -13.50 -26.07
CA ILE A 213 25.73 -12.19 -25.50
C ILE A 213 24.65 -12.40 -24.43
N MET A 214 24.64 -11.54 -23.40
CA MET A 214 23.65 -11.63 -22.32
C MET A 214 22.22 -11.64 -22.89
N GLY A 215 21.43 -12.65 -22.53
CA GLY A 215 20.05 -12.82 -22.98
C GLY A 215 19.87 -13.71 -24.21
N GLU A 216 20.95 -14.11 -24.87
CA GLU A 216 20.92 -15.10 -25.95
C GLU A 216 21.33 -16.51 -25.49
N GLY A 217 21.75 -16.67 -24.24
CA GLY A 217 22.04 -17.97 -23.65
C GLY A 217 20.88 -18.56 -22.85
N ASP A 218 21.19 -19.62 -22.10
CA ASP A 218 20.22 -20.38 -21.28
C ASP A 218 20.55 -20.35 -19.78
N LEU A 219 21.30 -19.34 -19.32
CA LEU A 219 21.54 -19.13 -17.89
C LEU A 219 20.23 -18.64 -17.21
N PRO A 220 19.85 -19.17 -16.03
CA PRO A 220 18.55 -18.87 -15.40
C PRO A 220 18.57 -17.51 -14.68
N MET A 221 18.65 -16.42 -15.46
CA MET A 221 18.92 -15.08 -14.92
C MET A 221 17.84 -14.57 -13.95
N SER A 222 16.57 -14.90 -14.20
CA SER A 222 15.47 -14.55 -13.29
C SER A 222 15.66 -15.16 -11.89
N GLU A 223 16.02 -16.45 -11.83
CA GLU A 223 16.26 -17.17 -10.57
C GLU A 223 17.50 -16.63 -9.86
N ILE A 224 18.55 -16.31 -10.61
CA ILE A 224 19.77 -15.69 -10.07
C ILE A 224 19.46 -14.34 -9.41
N MET A 225 18.70 -13.49 -10.10
CA MET A 225 18.31 -12.17 -9.59
C MET A 225 17.39 -12.29 -8.37
N GLN A 226 16.52 -13.30 -8.33
CA GLN A 226 15.72 -13.62 -7.15
C GLN A 226 16.58 -14.11 -5.98
N ALA A 227 17.59 -14.94 -6.25
CA ALA A 227 18.53 -15.45 -5.24
C ALA A 227 19.36 -14.31 -4.64
N LEU A 228 19.88 -13.38 -5.45
CA LEU A 228 20.58 -12.19 -4.95
C LEU A 228 19.66 -11.30 -4.10
N ARG A 229 18.40 -11.09 -4.53
CA ARG A 229 17.40 -10.36 -3.75
C ARG A 229 17.11 -11.03 -2.40
N SER A 230 17.12 -12.37 -2.35
CA SER A 230 16.84 -13.12 -1.11
C SER A 230 17.85 -12.87 0.02
N ILE A 231 19.04 -12.37 -0.30
CA ILE A 231 20.07 -11.98 0.67
C ILE A 231 20.28 -10.46 0.76
N ASN A 232 19.34 -9.65 0.25
CA ASN A 232 19.45 -8.20 0.19
C ASN A 232 20.77 -7.73 -0.43
N TYR A 233 21.20 -8.38 -1.51
CA TYR A 233 22.45 -8.01 -2.17
C TYR A 233 22.33 -6.62 -2.82
N GLU A 234 23.08 -5.64 -2.30
CA GLU A 234 23.11 -4.27 -2.82
C GLU A 234 24.31 -3.99 -3.73
N GLY A 235 25.18 -4.97 -3.93
CA GLY A 235 26.42 -4.84 -4.68
C GLY A 235 26.24 -4.73 -6.20
N TYR A 236 27.33 -4.97 -6.91
CA TYR A 236 27.42 -4.83 -8.36
C TYR A 236 27.07 -6.12 -9.09
N VAL A 237 26.40 -5.98 -10.24
CA VAL A 237 26.30 -6.98 -11.29
C VAL A 237 27.15 -6.51 -12.45
N SER A 238 28.35 -7.06 -12.59
CA SER A 238 29.34 -6.63 -13.58
C SER A 238 29.31 -7.51 -14.82
N LEU A 239 29.14 -6.93 -16.01
CA LEU A 239 29.32 -7.70 -17.25
C LEU A 239 30.81 -7.98 -17.49
N GLU A 240 31.16 -9.25 -17.61
CA GLU A 240 32.47 -9.69 -18.10
C GLU A 240 32.32 -10.27 -19.51
N TRP A 241 32.76 -9.52 -20.52
CA TRP A 241 32.65 -9.94 -21.92
C TRP A 241 34.00 -9.92 -22.64
N LEU A 242 34.23 -10.92 -23.49
CA LEU A 242 35.41 -11.01 -24.36
C LEU A 242 34.97 -10.97 -25.83
N LYS A 243 35.71 -10.23 -26.66
CA LYS A 243 35.46 -10.14 -28.12
C LYS A 243 35.32 -11.49 -28.82
N LYS A 244 36.02 -12.52 -28.35
CA LYS A 244 35.96 -13.88 -28.92
C LYS A 244 34.62 -14.59 -28.70
N TYR A 245 33.77 -14.11 -27.79
CA TYR A 245 32.46 -14.73 -27.51
C TYR A 245 31.44 -14.47 -28.62
N ALA A 246 31.55 -13.33 -29.32
CA ALA A 246 30.72 -12.99 -30.46
C ALA A 246 31.58 -12.30 -31.54
N PRO A 247 32.24 -13.05 -32.44
CA PRO A 247 33.15 -12.47 -33.45
C PRO A 247 32.45 -11.47 -34.38
N ASP A 248 31.17 -11.70 -34.67
CA ASP A 248 30.35 -10.86 -35.55
C ASP A 248 29.81 -9.60 -34.85
N LEU A 249 29.87 -9.54 -33.52
CA LEU A 249 29.44 -8.39 -32.71
C LEU A 249 30.58 -7.93 -31.80
N SER A 250 31.55 -7.23 -32.40
CA SER A 250 32.83 -6.89 -31.76
C SER A 250 32.91 -5.49 -31.17
N ASP A 251 31.86 -4.66 -31.31
CA ASP A 251 31.83 -3.28 -30.83
C ASP A 251 31.29 -3.19 -29.38
N PRO A 252 32.14 -2.79 -28.41
CA PRO A 252 31.72 -2.53 -27.03
C PRO A 252 30.56 -1.54 -26.92
N GLY A 253 30.48 -0.57 -27.83
CA GLY A 253 29.39 0.41 -27.92
C GLY A 253 28.03 -0.18 -28.26
N ILE A 254 27.96 -1.48 -28.60
CA ILE A 254 26.71 -2.22 -28.81
C ILE A 254 26.48 -3.22 -27.66
N VAL A 255 27.53 -3.93 -27.23
CA VAL A 255 27.43 -5.01 -26.23
C VAL A 255 27.05 -4.50 -24.85
N PHE A 256 27.69 -3.42 -24.37
CA PHE A 256 27.40 -2.89 -23.03
C PHE A 256 26.01 -2.24 -22.92
N PRO A 257 25.53 -1.45 -23.91
CA PRO A 257 24.15 -0.99 -23.92
C PRO A 257 23.12 -2.11 -23.98
N HIS A 258 23.38 -3.15 -24.78
CA HIS A 258 22.53 -4.33 -24.83
C HIS A 258 22.42 -4.99 -23.45
N PHE A 259 23.54 -5.17 -22.75
CA PHE A 259 23.53 -5.69 -21.38
C PHE A 259 22.75 -4.79 -20.42
N ALA A 260 22.97 -3.48 -20.44
CA ALA A 260 22.24 -2.55 -19.58
C ALA A 260 20.73 -2.63 -19.81
N ASN A 261 20.29 -2.64 -21.07
CA ASN A 261 18.89 -2.78 -21.46
C ASN A 261 18.32 -4.16 -21.08
N TYR A 262 19.07 -5.24 -21.31
CA TYR A 262 18.64 -6.59 -20.89
C TYR A 262 18.51 -6.69 -19.37
N MET A 263 19.40 -6.05 -18.61
CA MET A 263 19.34 -6.08 -17.15
C MET A 263 18.28 -5.15 -16.57
N GLU A 264 17.79 -4.16 -17.31
CA GLU A 264 16.75 -3.22 -16.87
C GLU A 264 15.48 -3.93 -16.36
N GLN A 265 15.12 -5.07 -16.97
CA GLN A 265 13.96 -5.87 -16.54
C GLN A 265 14.14 -6.55 -15.16
N TYR A 266 15.39 -6.66 -14.67
CA TYR A 266 15.73 -7.36 -13.44
C TYR A 266 16.23 -6.43 -12.34
N MET A 267 16.88 -5.33 -12.74
CA MET A 267 17.27 -4.27 -11.84
C MET A 267 15.99 -3.51 -11.47
N ASP A 268 15.75 -3.27 -10.18
CA ASP A 268 14.69 -2.35 -9.77
C ASP A 268 15.02 -1.01 -10.43
N GLY A 269 14.32 -0.70 -11.53
CA GLY A 269 14.77 0.30 -12.49
C GLY A 269 15.06 1.62 -11.81
N PRO A 270 16.30 2.13 -11.83
CA PRO A 270 16.49 3.55 -11.73
C PRO A 270 16.05 4.09 -13.09
N HIS A 271 14.89 4.76 -13.16
CA HIS A 271 14.34 5.51 -14.31
C HIS A 271 12.96 5.09 -14.86
N GLU A 272 11.96 4.79 -14.02
CA GLU A 272 10.89 5.81 -14.05
C GLU A 272 11.56 7.07 -13.52
N ILE A 273 11.75 8.06 -14.39
CA ILE A 273 12.38 9.32 -14.00
C ILE A 273 11.77 9.72 -12.67
N ARG A 274 12.60 9.94 -11.63
CA ARG A 274 12.23 10.57 -10.35
C ARG A 274 11.76 12.00 -10.62
N ARG A 275 10.72 12.11 -11.43
CA ARG A 275 10.13 13.31 -11.96
C ARG A 275 8.94 13.55 -11.08
N LEU A 276 9.13 14.44 -10.12
CA LEU A 276 8.00 15.01 -9.43
C LEU A 276 7.21 15.86 -10.42
N TYR A 277 5.89 15.77 -10.31
CA TYR A 277 4.95 16.55 -11.11
C TYR A 277 4.43 17.70 -10.27
N ASP A 278 4.18 18.83 -10.90
CA ASP A 278 3.58 19.98 -10.23
C ASP A 278 2.06 19.93 -10.37
N ASN A 279 1.33 20.30 -9.32
CA ASN A 279 -0.12 20.54 -9.42
C ASN A 279 -0.42 21.69 -10.40
N HIS A 280 -1.69 21.91 -10.75
CA HIS A 280 -2.05 22.91 -11.77
C HIS A 280 -1.60 24.32 -11.38
N ALA A 281 -1.71 24.67 -10.09
CA ALA A 281 -1.27 25.95 -9.55
C ALA A 281 0.27 26.09 -9.40
N LYS A 282 1.03 25.01 -9.60
CA LYS A 282 2.48 24.91 -9.40
C LYS A 282 2.95 25.33 -7.98
N THR A 283 2.12 25.05 -6.99
CA THR A 283 2.38 25.33 -5.58
C THR A 283 2.91 24.12 -4.83
N GLY A 284 2.65 22.90 -5.33
CA GLY A 284 3.05 21.65 -4.70
C GLY A 284 3.42 20.58 -5.71
N LYS A 285 4.06 19.52 -5.21
CA LYS A 285 4.57 18.41 -6.01
C LYS A 285 3.87 17.10 -5.65
N TYR A 286 3.87 16.14 -6.57
CA TYR A 286 3.39 14.78 -6.34
C TYR A 286 4.21 13.77 -7.16
N VAL A 287 4.16 12.49 -6.77
CA VAL A 287 5.10 11.45 -7.23
C VAL A 287 4.68 10.83 -8.57
N TRP A 288 3.44 10.35 -8.67
CA TRP A 288 2.98 9.59 -9.84
C TRP A 288 2.20 10.48 -10.81
N PRO A 289 2.37 10.33 -12.13
CA PRO A 289 1.59 11.09 -13.10
C PRO A 289 0.08 10.93 -12.86
N LYS A 290 -0.70 11.96 -13.22
CA LYS A 290 -2.17 11.87 -13.18
C LYS A 290 -2.65 10.81 -14.15
N GLU A 291 -3.78 10.18 -13.84
CA GLU A 291 -4.40 9.19 -14.73
C GLU A 291 -3.43 8.03 -15.02
N HIS A 292 -2.84 7.50 -13.95
CA HIS A 292 -1.92 6.37 -13.97
C HIS A 292 -2.21 5.45 -12.78
N LEU A 293 -2.19 4.13 -13.03
CA LEU A 293 -2.35 3.14 -11.98
C LEU A 293 -1.01 2.85 -11.31
N ILE A 294 -0.97 3.00 -9.99
CA ILE A 294 0.17 2.66 -9.15
C ILE A 294 0.26 1.14 -9.00
N ASP A 295 1.40 0.59 -9.39
CA ASP A 295 1.74 -0.82 -9.23
C ASP A 295 2.51 -1.08 -7.92
N LEU A 296 1.99 -0.60 -6.79
CA LEU A 296 2.62 -0.72 -5.48
C LEU A 296 1.60 -1.12 -4.41
N THR A 297 2.09 -1.82 -3.40
CA THR A 297 1.36 -2.08 -2.16
C THR A 297 1.30 -0.83 -1.28
N PHE A 298 0.47 -0.85 -0.24
CA PHE A 298 0.41 0.25 0.74
C PHE A 298 1.81 0.56 1.31
N PRO A 299 2.55 -0.40 1.90
CA PRO A 299 3.89 -0.15 2.43
C PRO A 299 4.83 0.53 1.44
N GLN A 300 4.85 0.05 0.19
CA GLN A 300 5.68 0.63 -0.86
C GLN A 300 5.27 2.07 -1.23
N VAL A 301 3.98 2.41 -1.18
CA VAL A 301 3.50 3.79 -1.35
C VAL A 301 4.03 4.70 -0.23
N LEU A 302 3.99 4.24 1.03
CA LEU A 302 4.53 5.00 2.15
C LEU A 302 6.05 5.15 2.06
N ASP A 303 6.77 4.05 1.77
CA ASP A 303 8.22 4.09 1.62
C ASP A 303 8.62 5.04 0.48
N ARG A 304 7.89 5.02 -0.64
CA ARG A 304 8.07 5.98 -1.74
C ARG A 304 7.85 7.44 -1.33
N MET A 305 6.86 7.70 -0.47
CA MET A 305 6.61 9.05 0.06
C MET A 305 7.72 9.50 1.02
N VAL A 306 8.25 8.59 1.84
CA VAL A 306 9.37 8.87 2.74
C VAL A 306 10.64 9.16 1.94
N GLU A 307 10.90 8.43 0.86
CA GLU A 307 12.04 8.68 -0.02
C GLU A 307 12.01 10.06 -0.67
N GLU A 308 10.83 10.49 -1.16
CA GLU A 308 10.69 11.74 -1.91
C GLU A 308 10.43 12.95 -1.01
N PHE A 309 9.73 12.77 0.12
CA PHE A 309 9.29 13.84 1.03
C PHE A 309 9.48 13.49 2.52
N PRO A 310 10.71 13.16 2.98
CA PRO A 310 10.95 12.65 4.34
C PRO A 310 10.54 13.65 5.44
N ASP A 311 10.77 14.95 5.20
CA ASP A 311 10.53 16.03 6.16
C ASP A 311 9.13 16.67 6.04
N GLN A 312 8.35 16.27 5.03
CA GLN A 312 6.97 16.75 4.88
C GLN A 312 6.12 16.20 6.02
N TYR A 313 5.28 17.05 6.62
CA TYR A 313 4.33 16.57 7.63
C TYR A 313 3.32 15.61 7.00
N ALA A 314 3.25 14.39 7.53
CA ALA A 314 2.17 13.45 7.24
C ALA A 314 0.96 13.77 8.12
N PHE A 315 1.17 14.01 9.42
CA PHE A 315 0.10 14.27 10.39
C PHE A 315 0.34 15.55 11.20
N ARG A 316 -0.72 16.35 11.36
CA ARG A 316 -0.80 17.55 12.19
C ARG A 316 -2.12 17.57 12.97
N TYR A 317 -2.14 17.01 14.18
CA TYR A 317 -3.33 17.10 15.03
C TYR A 317 -3.39 18.44 15.76
N THR A 318 -4.57 19.06 15.78
CA THR A 318 -4.86 20.27 16.59
C THR A 318 -5.50 19.94 17.93
N THR A 319 -5.98 18.71 18.09
CA THR A 319 -6.77 18.27 19.26
C THR A 319 -6.09 17.19 20.09
N LEU A 320 -4.97 16.64 19.60
CA LEU A 320 -4.16 15.61 20.24
C LEU A 320 -2.69 15.97 20.03
N ASP A 321 -1.82 15.53 20.94
CA ASP A 321 -0.37 15.73 20.84
C ASP A 321 0.25 14.68 19.91
N TYR A 322 0.01 14.83 18.61
CA TYR A 322 0.56 13.96 17.58
C TYR A 322 0.85 14.76 16.31
N THR A 323 2.13 14.98 16.07
CA THR A 323 2.66 15.55 14.83
C THR A 323 3.76 14.63 14.34
N ARG A 324 3.71 14.29 13.04
CA ARG A 324 4.69 13.40 12.41
C ARG A 324 5.01 13.85 11.01
N THR A 325 6.29 13.84 10.64
CA THR A 325 6.71 13.79 9.24
C THR A 325 6.37 12.43 8.63
N TYR A 326 6.46 12.29 7.30
CA TYR A 326 6.31 10.99 6.65
C TYR A 326 7.33 9.97 7.19
N SER A 327 8.59 10.38 7.40
CA SER A 327 9.62 9.49 7.94
C SER A 327 9.27 9.03 9.36
N GLU A 328 8.91 9.96 10.25
CA GLU A 328 8.57 9.62 11.64
C GLU A 328 7.30 8.75 11.72
N PHE A 329 6.32 9.00 10.85
CA PHE A 329 5.12 8.16 10.77
C PHE A 329 5.45 6.74 10.31
N ARG A 330 6.36 6.58 9.34
CA ARG A 330 6.83 5.26 8.91
C ARG A 330 7.52 4.51 10.06
N ASP A 331 8.30 5.21 10.88
CA ASP A 331 8.96 4.61 12.05
C ASP A 331 7.94 4.16 13.12
N ASP A 332 6.88 4.94 13.36
CA ASP A 332 5.77 4.53 14.24
C ASP A 332 5.06 3.27 13.70
N VAL A 333 4.85 3.21 12.39
CA VAL A 333 4.27 2.05 11.68
C VAL A 333 5.14 0.81 11.83
N ASP A 334 6.46 0.92 11.60
CA ASP A 334 7.41 -0.19 11.73
C ASP A 334 7.47 -0.71 13.17
N THR A 335 7.42 0.20 14.15
CA THR A 335 7.39 -0.15 15.58
C THR A 335 6.15 -0.96 15.94
N PHE A 336 4.97 -0.51 15.51
CA PHE A 336 3.74 -1.25 15.80
C PHE A 336 3.62 -2.54 14.98
N ALA A 337 4.16 -2.58 13.76
CA ALA A 337 4.25 -3.81 12.95
C ALA A 337 5.06 -4.91 13.68
N ARG A 338 6.22 -4.57 14.25
CA ARG A 338 7.02 -5.47 15.10
C ARG A 338 6.21 -5.98 16.30
N SER A 339 5.42 -5.10 16.91
CA SER A 339 4.54 -5.43 18.04
C SER A 339 3.45 -6.44 17.65
N LEU A 340 2.78 -6.25 16.51
CA LEU A 340 1.80 -7.21 15.98
C LEU A 340 2.43 -8.58 15.70
N ILE A 341 3.64 -8.61 15.14
CA ILE A 341 4.40 -9.84 14.91
C ILE A 341 4.72 -10.54 16.23
N ALA A 342 5.18 -9.80 17.25
CA ALA A 342 5.48 -10.33 18.58
C ALA A 342 4.23 -10.94 19.25
N MET A 343 3.06 -10.34 19.02
CA MET A 343 1.76 -10.86 19.47
C MET A 343 1.23 -12.05 18.65
N GLY A 344 2.00 -12.50 17.64
CA GLY A 344 1.71 -13.70 16.86
C GLY A 344 0.87 -13.48 15.61
N VAL A 345 0.61 -12.23 15.20
CA VAL A 345 -0.12 -11.93 13.95
C VAL A 345 0.68 -12.42 12.74
N ARG A 346 0.04 -13.17 11.86
CA ARG A 346 0.62 -13.74 10.64
C ARG A 346 0.03 -13.08 9.38
N PRO A 347 0.70 -13.21 8.22
CA PRO A 347 0.08 -12.84 6.95
C PRO A 347 -1.27 -13.55 6.78
N GLY A 348 -2.30 -12.80 6.37
CA GLY A 348 -3.68 -13.26 6.24
C GLY A 348 -4.52 -13.25 7.52
N ASP A 349 -3.94 -13.01 8.70
CA ASP A 349 -4.72 -12.83 9.93
C ASP A 349 -5.47 -11.49 9.92
N HIS A 350 -6.58 -11.42 10.66
CA HIS A 350 -7.42 -10.23 10.73
C HIS A 350 -7.15 -9.41 11.99
N VAL A 351 -6.81 -8.13 11.81
CA VAL A 351 -6.64 -7.16 12.91
C VAL A 351 -7.79 -6.17 12.87
N ALA A 352 -8.66 -6.18 13.88
CA ALA A 352 -9.78 -5.27 13.97
C ALA A 352 -9.40 -3.98 14.71
N ILE A 353 -9.88 -2.84 14.24
CA ILE A 353 -9.73 -1.53 14.89
C ILE A 353 -11.11 -0.93 15.21
N TRP A 354 -11.39 -0.76 16.49
CA TRP A 354 -12.61 -0.13 17.02
C TRP A 354 -12.29 1.18 17.72
N ALA A 355 -12.03 2.20 16.90
CA ALA A 355 -11.59 3.51 17.37
C ALA A 355 -12.11 4.62 16.48
N THR A 356 -12.15 5.83 17.04
CA THR A 356 -12.36 7.07 16.29
C THR A 356 -11.09 7.46 15.52
N ASN A 357 -11.02 8.67 14.95
CA ASN A 357 -9.88 9.13 14.14
C ASN A 357 -8.66 9.52 15.03
N VAL A 358 -8.19 8.60 15.87
CA VAL A 358 -7.01 8.75 16.74
C VAL A 358 -5.75 8.25 16.02
N PRO A 359 -4.54 8.70 16.40
CA PRO A 359 -3.28 8.26 15.78
C PRO A 359 -3.14 6.73 15.69
N GLN A 360 -3.55 6.02 16.73
CA GLN A 360 -3.51 4.57 16.83
C GLN A 360 -4.30 3.89 15.70
N TRP A 361 -5.37 4.51 15.21
CA TRP A 361 -6.14 3.99 14.07
C TRP A 361 -5.27 3.94 12.81
N TYR A 362 -4.58 5.05 12.50
CA TYR A 362 -3.70 5.17 11.34
C TYR A 362 -2.50 4.22 11.46
N ILE A 363 -1.83 4.21 12.62
CA ILE A 363 -0.70 3.32 12.86
C ILE A 363 -1.13 1.85 12.71
N THR A 364 -2.28 1.46 13.27
CA THR A 364 -2.81 0.09 13.16
C THR A 364 -3.09 -0.29 11.72
N PHE A 365 -3.70 0.60 10.92
CA PHE A 365 -3.94 0.36 9.49
C PHE A 365 -2.65 0.04 8.75
N TRP A 366 -1.66 0.92 8.85
CA TRP A 366 -0.43 0.82 8.08
C TRP A 366 0.45 -0.33 8.57
N ALA A 367 0.53 -0.56 9.88
CA ALA A 367 1.28 -1.69 10.44
C ALA A 367 0.68 -3.04 10.05
N THR A 368 -0.65 -3.17 10.09
CA THR A 368 -1.35 -4.40 9.71
C THR A 368 -1.10 -4.73 8.23
N THR A 369 -1.29 -3.75 7.35
CA THR A 369 -1.06 -3.95 5.92
C THR A 369 0.42 -4.17 5.59
N LYS A 370 1.37 -3.66 6.39
CA LYS A 370 2.82 -3.86 6.19
C LYS A 370 3.32 -5.26 6.49
N ILE A 371 2.60 -6.02 7.31
CA ILE A 371 2.97 -7.40 7.66
C ILE A 371 2.16 -8.45 6.89
N GLY A 372 1.38 -8.03 5.89
CA GLY A 372 0.51 -8.90 5.07
C GLY A 372 -0.75 -9.37 5.79
N ALA A 373 -1.11 -8.75 6.91
CA ALA A 373 -2.37 -9.00 7.62
C ALA A 373 -3.49 -8.12 7.03
N VAL A 374 -4.74 -8.46 7.35
CA VAL A 374 -5.93 -7.77 6.86
C VAL A 374 -6.50 -6.88 7.95
N LEU A 375 -6.61 -5.58 7.69
CA LEU A 375 -7.27 -4.67 8.63
C LEU A 375 -8.79 -4.78 8.51
N VAL A 376 -9.48 -5.05 9.62
CA VAL A 376 -10.93 -5.01 9.73
C VAL A 376 -11.38 -3.71 10.40
N THR A 377 -12.23 -2.93 9.75
CA THR A 377 -12.78 -1.71 10.35
C THR A 377 -14.06 -2.01 11.14
N VAL A 378 -14.17 -1.45 12.35
CA VAL A 378 -15.36 -1.58 13.20
C VAL A 378 -16.05 -0.23 13.31
N ASN A 379 -17.36 -0.20 13.02
CA ASN A 379 -18.14 1.03 13.16
C ASN A 379 -18.21 1.46 14.64
N THR A 380 -17.84 2.71 14.90
CA THR A 380 -17.81 3.30 16.25
C THR A 380 -19.19 3.34 16.95
N ALA A 381 -20.28 3.23 16.20
CA ALA A 381 -21.62 3.23 16.75
C ALA A 381 -22.13 1.82 17.13
N TYR A 382 -21.41 0.75 16.75
CA TYR A 382 -21.86 -0.61 16.99
C TYR A 382 -22.07 -0.90 18.49
N LYS A 383 -23.10 -1.70 18.76
CA LYS A 383 -23.36 -2.27 20.08
C LYS A 383 -22.99 -3.75 20.12
N ILE A 384 -23.21 -4.38 21.26
CA ILE A 384 -22.78 -5.76 21.56
C ILE A 384 -23.13 -6.77 20.47
N HIS A 385 -24.34 -6.73 19.92
CA HIS A 385 -24.79 -7.67 18.89
C HIS A 385 -24.04 -7.50 17.57
N GLU A 386 -23.88 -6.25 17.12
CA GLU A 386 -23.21 -5.93 15.85
C GLU A 386 -21.71 -6.23 15.92
N VAL A 387 -21.06 -5.87 17.04
CA VAL A 387 -19.62 -6.10 17.20
C VAL A 387 -19.29 -7.57 17.43
N GLU A 388 -20.12 -8.33 18.16
CA GLU A 388 -19.93 -9.78 18.28
C GLU A 388 -19.99 -10.45 16.92
N TYR A 389 -21.02 -10.13 16.14
CA TYR A 389 -21.17 -10.67 14.79
C TYR A 389 -19.94 -10.37 13.94
N LEU A 390 -19.50 -9.10 13.90
CA LEU A 390 -18.35 -8.67 13.10
C LEU A 390 -17.07 -9.39 13.52
N LEU A 391 -16.71 -9.36 14.82
CA LEU A 391 -15.46 -9.95 15.32
C LEU A 391 -15.43 -11.46 15.09
N ARG A 392 -16.59 -12.12 15.18
CA ARG A 392 -16.71 -13.54 14.90
C ARG A 392 -16.68 -13.86 13.41
N GLN A 393 -17.38 -13.09 12.57
CA GLN A 393 -17.49 -13.36 11.13
C GLN A 393 -16.16 -13.11 10.41
N SER A 394 -15.40 -12.11 10.87
CA SER A 394 -14.06 -11.78 10.37
C SER A 394 -12.96 -12.72 10.85
N ASP A 395 -13.23 -13.65 11.76
CA ASP A 395 -12.17 -14.41 12.46
C ASP A 395 -11.08 -13.49 13.05
N THR A 396 -11.48 -12.39 13.71
CA THR A 396 -10.53 -11.40 14.24
C THR A 396 -9.52 -12.06 15.16
N HIS A 397 -8.22 -11.89 14.87
CA HIS A 397 -7.09 -12.37 15.66
C HIS A 397 -6.70 -11.36 16.76
N THR A 398 -6.62 -10.09 16.41
CA THR A 398 -6.21 -9.01 17.33
C THR A 398 -7.21 -7.86 17.24
N LEU A 399 -7.67 -7.35 18.38
CA LEU A 399 -8.53 -6.18 18.46
C LEU A 399 -7.76 -5.01 19.08
N VAL A 400 -7.71 -3.87 18.39
CA VAL A 400 -7.27 -2.57 18.92
C VAL A 400 -8.52 -1.72 19.16
N MET A 401 -8.65 -1.12 20.34
CA MET A 401 -9.85 -0.33 20.69
C MET A 401 -9.54 0.83 21.64
N VAL A 402 -10.30 1.91 21.49
CA VAL A 402 -10.43 2.96 22.54
C VAL A 402 -11.46 2.51 23.59
N ASP A 403 -11.68 3.27 24.65
CA ASP A 403 -12.59 2.84 25.73
C ASP A 403 -14.06 2.93 25.31
N GLY A 404 -14.39 3.88 24.44
CA GLY A 404 -15.75 4.08 23.94
C GLY A 404 -15.89 5.34 23.10
N TYR A 405 -17.10 5.57 22.59
CA TYR A 405 -17.45 6.80 21.89
C TYR A 405 -18.93 7.13 22.08
N LYS A 406 -19.21 8.39 22.45
CA LYS A 406 -20.56 8.88 22.79
C LYS A 406 -21.23 7.98 23.83
N ASP A 407 -22.28 7.26 23.45
CA ASP A 407 -23.08 6.37 24.28
C ASP A 407 -22.66 4.89 24.18
N SER A 408 -21.60 4.57 23.43
CA SER A 408 -21.07 3.21 23.29
C SER A 408 -19.87 3.01 24.21
N ASP A 409 -20.03 2.18 25.24
CA ASP A 409 -18.97 1.70 26.14
C ASP A 409 -18.36 0.42 25.58
N TYR A 410 -17.23 0.54 24.87
CA TYR A 410 -16.59 -0.61 24.22
C TYR A 410 -15.99 -1.56 25.25
N VAL A 411 -15.42 -1.03 26.33
CA VAL A 411 -14.83 -1.84 27.42
C VAL A 411 -15.92 -2.68 28.10
N GLY A 412 -17.05 -2.07 28.43
CA GLY A 412 -18.21 -2.77 29.00
C GLY A 412 -18.70 -3.88 28.08
N ILE A 413 -18.87 -3.58 26.79
CA ILE A 413 -19.28 -4.56 25.77
C ILE A 413 -18.30 -5.73 25.69
N ILE A 414 -16.99 -5.48 25.63
CA ILE A 414 -15.99 -6.55 25.54
C ILE A 414 -15.94 -7.39 26.82
N LYS A 415 -16.11 -6.79 28.00
CA LYS A 415 -16.22 -7.55 29.27
C LYS A 415 -17.44 -8.48 29.29
N GLU A 416 -18.56 -8.03 28.76
CA GLU A 416 -19.77 -8.84 28.66
C GLU A 416 -19.62 -9.98 27.62
N LEU A 417 -18.99 -9.69 26.48
CA LEU A 417 -18.70 -10.70 25.46
C LEU A 417 -17.65 -11.72 25.92
N CYS A 418 -16.69 -11.29 26.73
CA CYS A 418 -15.49 -12.03 27.07
C CYS A 418 -15.25 -12.04 28.59
N PRO A 419 -16.16 -12.62 29.40
CA PRO A 419 -16.01 -12.67 30.86
C PRO A 419 -14.73 -13.37 31.32
N GLU A 420 -14.13 -14.21 30.46
CA GLU A 420 -12.86 -14.89 30.72
C GLU A 420 -11.68 -13.91 30.94
N LEU A 421 -11.78 -12.67 30.47
CA LEU A 421 -10.77 -11.62 30.65
C LEU A 421 -10.44 -11.33 32.12
N GLU A 422 -11.40 -11.54 33.04
CA GLU A 422 -11.18 -11.34 34.48
C GLU A 422 -10.11 -12.26 35.07
N THR A 423 -9.89 -13.42 34.46
CA THR A 423 -8.93 -14.43 34.90
C THR A 423 -7.77 -14.63 33.92
N ALA A 424 -7.84 -14.00 32.75
CA ALA A 424 -6.83 -14.13 31.71
C ALA A 424 -5.48 -13.54 32.17
N GLN A 425 -4.42 -14.29 31.92
CA GLN A 425 -3.05 -13.82 32.16
C GLN A 425 -2.61 -12.92 31.01
N LYS A 426 -2.24 -11.69 31.36
CA LYS A 426 -1.61 -10.76 30.43
C LYS A 426 -0.33 -11.36 29.83
N GLY A 427 -0.05 -11.11 28.56
CA GLY A 427 1.12 -11.71 27.89
C GLY A 427 0.85 -13.07 27.25
N ARG A 428 -0.31 -13.70 27.51
CA ARG A 428 -0.69 -15.00 26.94
C ARG A 428 -1.82 -14.84 25.93
N PRO A 429 -1.85 -15.64 24.86
CA PRO A 429 -2.95 -15.62 23.91
C PRO A 429 -4.30 -15.91 24.59
N LEU A 430 -5.31 -15.12 24.26
CA LEU A 430 -6.67 -15.27 24.75
C LEU A 430 -7.37 -16.47 24.09
N HIS A 431 -8.19 -17.15 24.88
CA HIS A 431 -9.02 -18.28 24.44
C HIS A 431 -10.46 -18.04 24.89
N LEU A 432 -11.21 -17.31 24.05
CA LEU A 432 -12.54 -16.80 24.38
C LEU A 432 -13.62 -17.67 23.72
N LYS A 433 -14.68 -18.01 24.47
CA LYS A 433 -15.72 -18.93 23.97
C LYS A 433 -16.52 -18.33 22.81
N ARG A 434 -16.92 -17.05 22.91
CA ARG A 434 -17.73 -16.36 21.88
C ARG A 434 -16.89 -15.91 20.67
N LEU A 435 -15.61 -15.62 20.89
CA LEU A 435 -14.68 -15.10 19.89
C LEU A 435 -13.45 -16.03 19.79
N PRO A 436 -13.58 -17.23 19.21
CA PRO A 436 -12.57 -18.29 19.28
C PRO A 436 -11.25 -17.97 18.59
N PHE A 437 -11.23 -17.00 17.67
CA PHE A 437 -10.01 -16.56 16.96
C PHE A 437 -9.31 -15.37 17.62
N LEU A 438 -9.97 -14.67 18.54
CA LEU A 438 -9.40 -13.50 19.20
C LEU A 438 -8.34 -13.93 20.21
N ARG A 439 -7.09 -13.52 19.97
CA ARG A 439 -5.89 -13.85 20.76
C ARG A 439 -5.37 -12.66 21.55
N ASN A 440 -5.58 -11.44 21.08
CA ASN A 440 -5.05 -10.25 21.72
C ASN A 440 -6.09 -9.12 21.70
N ILE A 441 -6.16 -8.36 22.78
CA ILE A 441 -6.92 -7.10 22.86
C ILE A 441 -5.98 -6.02 23.36
N ILE A 442 -5.95 -4.89 22.65
CA ILE A 442 -5.13 -3.72 22.93
C ILE A 442 -6.08 -2.56 23.23
N THR A 443 -6.00 -2.00 24.43
CA THR A 443 -6.79 -0.85 24.87
C THR A 443 -5.94 0.42 24.83
N CYS A 444 -6.40 1.44 24.11
CA CYS A 444 -5.61 2.65 23.84
C CYS A 444 -5.62 3.68 24.98
N GLU A 445 -6.60 3.62 25.89
CA GLU A 445 -6.84 4.68 26.86
C GLU A 445 -6.81 4.18 28.31
N SER A 446 -7.31 2.97 28.55
CA SER A 446 -7.34 2.36 29.89
C SER A 446 -6.61 1.04 29.96
N GLN A 447 -6.22 0.66 31.19
CA GLN A 447 -5.71 -0.68 31.48
C GLN A 447 -6.87 -1.62 31.83
N GLN A 448 -6.97 -2.73 31.10
CA GLN A 448 -7.96 -3.79 31.35
C GLN A 448 -7.27 -5.12 31.66
N LYS A 449 -7.92 -5.96 32.48
CA LYS A 449 -7.41 -7.31 32.78
C LYS A 449 -7.42 -8.16 31.51
N GLY A 450 -6.38 -8.97 31.33
CA GLY A 450 -6.21 -9.80 30.14
C GLY A 450 -5.82 -9.05 28.86
N CYS A 451 -5.85 -7.71 28.85
CA CYS A 451 -5.51 -6.88 27.69
C CYS A 451 -4.13 -6.23 27.83
N TYR A 452 -3.54 -5.85 26.71
CA TYR A 452 -2.39 -4.94 26.65
C TYR A 452 -2.89 -3.49 26.61
N THR A 453 -2.17 -2.55 27.24
CA THR A 453 -2.32 -1.14 26.86
C THR A 453 -1.57 -0.88 25.55
N TRP A 454 -1.82 0.26 24.93
CA TRP A 454 -1.09 0.68 23.74
C TRP A 454 0.43 0.72 23.98
N GLU A 455 0.89 1.32 25.07
CA GLU A 455 2.31 1.47 25.41
C GLU A 455 2.98 0.11 25.66
N GLU A 456 2.30 -0.79 26.36
CA GLU A 456 2.81 -2.14 26.61
C GLU A 456 2.87 -2.97 25.32
N SER A 457 1.91 -2.77 24.41
CA SER A 457 1.96 -3.42 23.11
C SER A 457 3.17 -2.92 22.30
N LEU A 458 3.46 -1.61 22.32
CA LEU A 458 4.62 -1.04 21.64
C LEU A 458 5.95 -1.56 22.21
N ALA A 459 6.02 -1.80 23.53
CA ALA A 459 7.21 -2.38 24.16
C ALA A 459 7.53 -3.81 23.65
N LEU A 460 6.55 -4.52 23.08
CA LEU A 460 6.80 -5.83 22.47
C LEU A 460 7.58 -5.73 21.15
N ALA A 461 7.67 -4.54 20.55
CA ALA A 461 8.47 -4.33 19.35
C ALA A 461 9.90 -4.85 19.53
N ASP A 462 10.52 -4.61 20.70
CA ASP A 462 11.89 -5.02 21.04
C ASP A 462 12.15 -6.53 20.92
N CYS A 463 11.10 -7.36 20.92
CA CYS A 463 11.21 -8.81 20.75
C CYS A 463 11.39 -9.26 19.29
N VAL A 464 11.19 -8.38 18.32
CA VAL A 464 11.21 -8.70 16.89
C VAL A 464 12.18 -7.77 16.16
N PRO A 465 13.14 -8.24 15.36
CA PRO A 465 13.99 -7.36 14.56
C PRO A 465 13.20 -6.64 13.45
N VAL A 466 13.59 -5.43 13.05
CA VAL A 466 12.87 -4.65 12.02
C VAL A 466 12.93 -5.34 10.64
N GLU A 467 14.00 -6.10 10.39
CA GLU A 467 14.22 -6.89 9.18
C GLU A 467 13.10 -7.90 8.93
N GLU A 468 12.45 -8.41 9.98
CA GLU A 468 11.31 -9.31 9.86
C GLU A 468 10.06 -8.59 9.30
N VAL A 469 9.89 -7.29 9.61
CA VAL A 469 8.83 -6.47 9.00
C VAL A 469 9.12 -6.31 7.50
N TYR A 470 10.35 -5.96 7.13
CA TYR A 470 10.73 -5.78 5.73
C TYR A 470 10.61 -7.07 4.92
N ARG A 471 11.01 -8.21 5.50
CA ARG A 471 10.84 -9.54 4.88
C ARG A 471 9.38 -9.84 4.58
N ARG A 472 8.46 -9.52 5.51
CA ARG A 472 7.02 -9.71 5.30
C ARG A 472 6.48 -8.74 4.26
N ALA A 473 6.84 -7.46 4.34
CA ALA A 473 6.42 -6.44 3.38
C ALA A 473 6.80 -6.81 1.94
N ALA A 474 8.01 -7.33 1.73
CA ALA A 474 8.51 -7.76 0.41
C ALA A 474 7.77 -8.98 -0.18
N ALA A 475 7.09 -9.77 0.67
CA ALA A 475 6.34 -10.95 0.23
C ALA A 475 4.88 -10.64 -0.15
N ILE A 476 4.41 -9.41 0.08
CA ILE A 476 3.02 -9.01 -0.18
C ILE A 476 2.79 -8.82 -1.67
N ASN A 477 1.70 -9.37 -2.18
CA ASN A 477 1.22 -9.07 -3.53
C ASN A 477 0.17 -7.95 -3.49
N LYS A 478 0.19 -7.05 -4.50
CA LYS A 478 -0.82 -5.98 -4.62
C LYS A 478 -2.27 -6.48 -4.70
N HIS A 479 -2.49 -7.74 -5.09
CA HIS A 479 -3.81 -8.37 -5.18
C HIS A 479 -4.21 -9.12 -3.89
N ASP A 480 -3.37 -9.06 -2.86
CA ASP A 480 -3.73 -9.53 -1.52
C ASP A 480 -4.73 -8.57 -0.88
N VAL A 481 -5.62 -9.13 -0.06
CA VAL A 481 -6.59 -8.35 0.71
C VAL A 481 -5.83 -7.58 1.77
N CYS A 482 -6.02 -6.26 1.82
CA CYS A 482 -5.40 -5.40 2.82
C CYS A 482 -6.42 -4.88 3.84
N ASN A 483 -7.69 -4.80 3.44
CA ASN A 483 -8.75 -4.23 4.25
C ASN A 483 -10.07 -4.99 4.06
N MET A 484 -10.82 -5.11 5.15
CA MET A 484 -12.19 -5.60 5.15
C MET A 484 -13.09 -4.58 5.82
N GLN A 485 -14.14 -4.15 5.12
CA GLN A 485 -15.15 -3.23 5.66
C GLN A 485 -16.50 -3.90 5.70
N TYR A 486 -17.26 -3.68 6.78
CA TYR A 486 -18.59 -4.25 6.92
C TYR A 486 -19.65 -3.28 6.43
N THR A 487 -20.40 -3.70 5.42
CA THR A 487 -21.62 -3.02 4.96
C THR A 487 -22.83 -3.75 5.54
N SER A 488 -23.83 -3.03 6.05
CA SER A 488 -25.14 -3.61 6.35
C SER A 488 -25.64 -4.29 5.09
N GLY A 489 -25.79 -5.61 5.04
CA GLY A 489 -26.15 -6.30 3.80
C GLY A 489 -27.65 -6.22 3.49
N THR A 490 -28.03 -6.46 2.24
CA THR A 490 -29.44 -6.70 1.83
C THR A 490 -30.12 -7.87 2.57
N THR A 491 -29.34 -8.75 3.20
CA THR A 491 -29.78 -9.98 3.87
C THR A 491 -29.95 -9.83 5.38
N GLY A 492 -29.90 -8.60 5.92
CA GLY A 492 -30.14 -8.32 7.35
C GLY A 492 -28.90 -8.38 8.25
N PHE A 493 -27.80 -9.02 7.82
CA PHE A 493 -26.52 -9.03 8.54
C PHE A 493 -25.42 -8.28 7.78
N PRO A 494 -24.48 -7.61 8.48
CA PRO A 494 -23.35 -6.95 7.83
C PRO A 494 -22.45 -7.92 7.04
N LYS A 495 -21.93 -7.52 5.89
CA LYS A 495 -21.07 -8.34 5.01
C LYS A 495 -19.66 -7.75 4.96
N GLY A 496 -18.63 -8.58 5.18
CA GLY A 496 -17.24 -8.17 5.09
C GLY A 496 -16.78 -8.05 3.63
N VAL A 497 -16.68 -6.83 3.11
CA VAL A 497 -16.18 -6.50 1.77
C VAL A 497 -14.65 -6.62 1.75
N MET A 498 -14.10 -7.55 0.97
CA MET A 498 -12.64 -7.76 0.87
C MET A 498 -12.00 -6.85 -0.18
N LEU A 499 -11.16 -5.92 0.26
CA LEU A 499 -10.48 -4.93 -0.58
C LEU A 499 -8.97 -5.19 -0.64
N THR A 500 -8.43 -5.22 -1.86
CA THR A 500 -7.01 -5.45 -2.12
C THR A 500 -6.20 -4.16 -2.08
N HIS A 501 -4.87 -4.27 -1.95
CA HIS A 501 -3.99 -3.10 -2.05
C HIS A 501 -4.21 -2.35 -3.36
N CYS A 502 -4.26 -3.08 -4.49
CA CYS A 502 -4.50 -2.53 -5.81
C CYS A 502 -5.83 -1.78 -5.88
N ASN A 503 -6.91 -2.30 -5.27
CA ASN A 503 -8.19 -1.60 -5.28
C ASN A 503 -8.10 -0.25 -4.58
N VAL A 504 -7.56 -0.24 -3.36
CA VAL A 504 -7.64 0.93 -2.47
C VAL A 504 -6.62 2.01 -2.84
N VAL A 505 -5.37 1.62 -3.13
CA VAL A 505 -4.30 2.55 -3.52
C VAL A 505 -4.69 3.33 -4.78
N ASN A 506 -5.16 2.61 -5.81
CA ASN A 506 -5.51 3.24 -7.06
C ASN A 506 -6.78 4.08 -6.98
N ASN A 507 -7.74 3.70 -6.14
CA ASN A 507 -8.95 4.51 -5.96
C ASN A 507 -8.61 5.82 -5.26
N GLY A 508 -7.81 5.77 -4.19
CA GLY A 508 -7.27 6.97 -3.53
C GLY A 508 -6.46 7.85 -4.47
N LYS A 509 -5.60 7.24 -5.31
CA LYS A 509 -4.83 7.97 -6.33
C LYS A 509 -5.75 8.70 -7.32
N ALA A 510 -6.73 8.02 -7.90
CA ALA A 510 -7.64 8.61 -8.86
C ALA A 510 -8.53 9.70 -8.22
N ILE A 511 -8.92 9.55 -6.94
CA ILE A 511 -9.63 10.57 -6.17
C ILE A 511 -8.76 11.82 -5.98
N GLY A 512 -7.51 11.65 -5.56
CA GLY A 512 -6.59 12.77 -5.38
C GLY A 512 -6.24 13.49 -6.69
N ASP A 513 -6.16 12.76 -7.80
CA ASP A 513 -5.99 13.33 -9.14
C ASP A 513 -7.16 14.24 -9.53
N CYS A 514 -8.40 13.81 -9.25
CA CYS A 514 -9.61 14.59 -9.53
C CYS A 514 -9.68 15.89 -8.72
N MET A 515 -9.11 15.90 -7.51
CA MET A 515 -8.96 17.09 -6.65
C MET A 515 -7.69 17.92 -6.92
N ASP A 516 -6.80 17.45 -7.80
CA ASP A 516 -5.47 18.04 -8.03
C ASP A 516 -4.65 18.16 -6.73
N LEU A 517 -4.61 17.12 -5.90
CA LEU A 517 -3.86 17.11 -4.64
C LEU A 517 -2.33 17.08 -4.84
N SER A 518 -1.60 17.68 -3.90
CA SER A 518 -0.12 17.70 -3.89
C SER A 518 0.45 18.00 -2.50
N THR A 519 1.79 18.09 -2.38
CA THR A 519 2.46 18.50 -1.14
C THR A 519 2.12 19.91 -0.63
N ALA A 520 1.47 20.75 -1.44
CA ALA A 520 0.96 22.05 -0.98
C ALA A 520 -0.32 21.94 -0.15
N ASP A 521 -1.00 20.79 -0.20
CA ASP A 521 -2.32 20.63 0.38
C ASP A 521 -2.28 20.18 1.84
N ARG A 522 -3.30 20.61 2.56
CA ARG A 522 -3.58 20.23 3.95
C ARG A 522 -5.02 19.73 4.02
N MET A 523 -5.15 18.41 4.18
CA MET A 523 -6.43 17.71 4.19
C MET A 523 -6.97 17.62 5.62
N MET A 524 -8.16 18.17 5.86
CA MET A 524 -8.83 17.98 7.13
C MET A 524 -9.63 16.66 7.14
N ILE A 525 -9.33 15.77 8.10
CA ILE A 525 -10.00 14.46 8.21
C ILE A 525 -10.91 14.42 9.43
N GLN A 526 -12.20 14.61 9.20
CA GLN A 526 -13.26 14.55 10.22
C GLN A 526 -14.33 13.49 9.94
N VAL A 527 -14.37 12.98 8.71
CA VAL A 527 -15.20 11.84 8.32
C VAL A 527 -14.68 10.58 9.02
N PRO A 528 -15.55 9.62 9.38
CA PRO A 528 -15.11 8.46 10.17
C PRO A 528 -14.13 7.56 9.40
N MET A 529 -13.02 7.19 10.05
CA MET A 529 -12.00 6.33 9.43
C MET A 529 -12.46 4.87 9.25
N PHE A 530 -13.45 4.39 10.02
CA PHE A 530 -13.99 3.05 9.81
C PHE A 530 -14.70 2.87 8.46
N HIS A 531 -15.12 3.98 7.84
CA HIS A 531 -15.83 4.02 6.57
C HIS A 531 -14.86 4.34 5.42
N CYS A 532 -15.16 3.83 4.22
CA CYS A 532 -14.35 4.03 3.02
C CYS A 532 -14.13 5.52 2.66
N PHE A 533 -15.02 6.43 3.09
CA PHE A 533 -14.83 7.88 2.94
C PHE A 533 -13.59 8.37 3.71
N GLY A 534 -13.45 8.06 5.00
CA GLY A 534 -12.25 8.46 5.75
C GLY A 534 -11.00 7.73 5.26
N MET A 535 -11.12 6.41 5.09
CA MET A 535 -9.98 5.57 4.75
C MET A 535 -9.43 5.83 3.34
N VAL A 536 -10.27 5.86 2.31
CA VAL A 536 -9.82 5.95 0.91
C VAL A 536 -9.80 7.39 0.43
N LEU A 537 -10.97 8.05 0.48
CA LEU A 537 -11.16 9.38 -0.10
C LEU A 537 -10.29 10.41 0.62
N ALA A 538 -10.13 10.33 1.94
CA ALA A 538 -9.28 11.25 2.69
C ALA A 538 -7.84 10.73 2.85
N MET A 539 -7.63 9.66 3.62
CA MET A 539 -6.27 9.20 3.97
C MET A 539 -5.50 8.68 2.76
N THR A 540 -6.03 7.72 2.00
CA THR A 540 -5.29 7.16 0.86
C THR A 540 -5.04 8.21 -0.23
N ALA A 541 -6.03 9.03 -0.58
CA ALA A 541 -5.84 10.11 -1.55
C ALA A 541 -4.76 11.13 -1.11
N SER A 542 -4.67 11.41 0.20
CA SER A 542 -3.63 12.27 0.77
C SER A 542 -2.25 11.60 0.66
N MET A 543 -2.18 10.33 1.04
CA MET A 543 -0.94 9.54 1.07
C MET A 543 -0.35 9.31 -0.31
N THR A 544 -1.17 9.22 -1.37
CA THR A 544 -0.66 9.09 -2.74
C THR A 544 -0.16 10.41 -3.35
N HIS A 545 -0.31 11.55 -2.65
CA HIS A 545 0.04 12.88 -3.17
C HIS A 545 0.94 13.72 -2.23
N GLY A 546 1.45 13.13 -1.13
CA GLY A 546 2.33 13.84 -0.20
C GLY A 546 1.63 14.92 0.65
N VAL A 547 0.31 14.83 0.79
CA VAL A 547 -0.55 15.82 1.47
C VAL A 547 -0.40 15.72 2.98
N THR A 548 -0.34 16.86 3.67
CA THR A 548 -0.40 16.88 5.14
C THR A 548 -1.82 16.63 5.62
N MET A 549 -2.04 15.60 6.43
CA MET A 549 -3.34 15.30 7.01
C MET A 549 -3.49 15.96 8.39
N SER A 550 -4.63 16.60 8.62
CA SER A 550 -5.02 17.21 9.90
C SER A 550 -6.31 16.58 10.41
N PRO A 551 -6.24 15.41 11.07
CA PRO A 551 -7.43 14.75 11.58
C PRO A 551 -7.97 15.41 12.86
N ILE A 552 -9.28 15.29 13.05
CA ILE A 552 -9.90 15.45 14.38
C ILE A 552 -10.56 14.13 14.77
N PRO A 553 -10.49 13.70 16.05
CA PRO A 553 -11.00 12.40 16.47
C PRO A 553 -12.46 12.15 16.08
N ALA A 554 -13.30 13.18 16.17
CA ALA A 554 -14.70 13.12 15.78
C ALA A 554 -15.18 14.46 15.26
N PHE A 555 -16.16 14.43 14.34
CA PHE A 555 -16.78 15.62 13.79
C PHE A 555 -17.33 16.55 14.88
N SER A 556 -16.95 17.81 14.80
CA SER A 556 -17.48 18.91 15.60
C SER A 556 -17.32 20.20 14.80
N PRO A 557 -18.41 20.95 14.50
CA PRO A 557 -18.31 22.19 13.74
C PRO A 557 -17.30 23.16 14.34
N ARG A 558 -17.33 23.37 15.66
CA ARG A 558 -16.39 24.22 16.39
C ARG A 558 -14.93 23.78 16.20
N LYS A 559 -14.62 22.51 16.47
CA LYS A 559 -13.23 22.01 16.34
C LYS A 559 -12.77 22.04 14.89
N GLY A 560 -13.68 21.80 13.95
CA GLY A 560 -13.37 21.85 12.53
C GLY A 560 -13.03 23.25 12.04
N LEU A 561 -13.86 24.25 12.38
CA LEU A 561 -13.59 25.66 12.08
C LEU A 561 -12.27 26.14 12.71
N ALA A 562 -11.99 25.75 13.96
CA ALA A 562 -10.72 26.05 14.61
C ALA A 562 -9.52 25.42 13.88
N CYS A 563 -9.65 24.16 13.44
CA CYS A 563 -8.62 23.45 12.67
C CYS A 563 -8.37 24.11 11.31
N ILE A 564 -9.43 24.53 10.60
CA ILE A 564 -9.33 25.26 9.33
C ILE A 564 -8.44 26.50 9.49
N ASN A 565 -8.70 27.31 10.52
CA ASN A 565 -7.95 28.53 10.77
C ASN A 565 -6.50 28.25 11.22
N GLN A 566 -6.30 27.30 12.15
CA GLN A 566 -4.99 27.01 12.72
C GLN A 566 -4.02 26.39 11.72
N GLU A 567 -4.47 25.37 10.99
CA GLU A 567 -3.61 24.61 10.07
C GLU A 567 -3.71 25.12 8.63
N LYS A 568 -4.52 26.15 8.35
CA LYS A 568 -4.69 26.73 7.00
C LYS A 568 -5.05 25.63 6.00
N ILE A 569 -6.14 24.94 6.32
CA ILE A 569 -6.65 23.79 5.56
C ILE A 569 -6.95 24.21 4.12
N THR A 570 -6.56 23.38 3.16
CA THR A 570 -6.79 23.61 1.72
C THR A 570 -7.86 22.69 1.15
N ALA A 571 -7.98 21.47 1.72
CA ALA A 571 -8.91 20.45 1.29
C ALA A 571 -9.77 19.94 2.44
N PHE A 572 -11.08 19.83 2.22
CA PHE A 572 -12.03 19.47 3.27
C PHE A 572 -13.10 18.50 2.78
N HIS A 573 -13.24 17.36 3.48
CA HIS A 573 -14.24 16.35 3.16
C HIS A 573 -15.40 16.36 4.15
N GLY A 574 -16.61 16.13 3.64
CA GLY A 574 -17.78 16.00 4.50
C GLY A 574 -18.99 15.42 3.78
N VAL A 575 -19.94 14.97 4.59
CA VAL A 575 -21.32 14.76 4.14
C VAL A 575 -22.07 16.11 4.20
N PRO A 576 -23.15 16.32 3.42
CA PRO A 576 -23.92 17.57 3.42
C PRO A 576 -24.29 18.09 4.81
N THR A 577 -24.64 17.20 5.74
CA THR A 577 -25.05 17.55 7.10
C THR A 577 -23.92 18.21 7.91
N MET A 578 -22.66 17.85 7.64
CA MET A 578 -21.50 18.46 8.26
C MET A 578 -21.29 19.89 7.77
N PHE A 579 -21.41 20.12 6.46
CA PHE A 579 -21.31 21.46 5.87
C PHE A 579 -22.42 22.38 6.38
N ILE A 580 -23.68 21.90 6.40
CA ILE A 580 -24.81 22.66 6.96
C ILE A 580 -24.54 23.05 8.42
N ALA A 581 -24.04 22.11 9.23
CA ALA A 581 -23.75 22.37 10.63
C ALA A 581 -22.62 23.40 10.83
N MET A 582 -21.65 23.46 9.92
CA MET A 582 -20.58 24.46 9.95
C MET A 582 -21.04 25.83 9.47
N LEU A 583 -21.77 25.90 8.35
CA LEU A 583 -22.37 27.12 7.82
C LEU A 583 -23.30 27.81 8.84
N GLY A 584 -23.98 27.01 9.69
CA GLY A 584 -24.84 27.52 10.75
C GLY A 584 -24.15 27.79 12.09
N HIS A 585 -22.83 27.60 12.20
CA HIS A 585 -22.11 27.72 13.48
C HIS A 585 -21.74 29.20 13.79
N PRO A 586 -21.81 29.66 15.06
CA PRO A 586 -21.49 31.05 15.41
C PRO A 586 -20.08 31.52 15.02
N ASP A 587 -19.09 30.60 15.05
CA ASP A 587 -17.69 30.92 14.73
C ASP A 587 -17.41 31.00 13.22
N PHE A 588 -18.40 30.71 12.35
CA PHE A 588 -18.23 30.66 10.91
C PHE A 588 -17.72 31.99 10.33
N GLU A 589 -18.37 33.10 10.68
CA GLU A 589 -18.03 34.46 10.20
C GLU A 589 -16.62 34.91 10.61
N THR A 590 -16.05 34.30 11.66
CA THR A 590 -14.70 34.62 12.16
C THR A 590 -13.62 33.67 11.64
N THR A 591 -14.00 32.64 10.88
CA THR A 591 -13.07 31.64 10.35
C THR A 591 -12.48 32.12 9.03
N ASP A 592 -11.15 32.05 8.88
CA ASP A 592 -10.48 32.38 7.62
C ASP A 592 -10.51 31.18 6.66
N PHE A 593 -11.31 31.31 5.60
CA PHE A 593 -11.44 30.33 4.53
C PHE A 593 -10.53 30.60 3.32
N SER A 594 -9.67 31.64 3.36
CA SER A 594 -8.87 32.07 2.19
C SER A 594 -7.87 31.04 1.66
N TYR A 595 -7.54 30.01 2.45
CA TYR A 595 -6.67 28.90 2.05
C TYR A 595 -7.42 27.69 1.48
N MET A 596 -8.73 27.61 1.71
CA MET A 596 -9.54 26.51 1.20
C MET A 596 -9.70 26.64 -0.32
N ARG A 597 -9.66 25.51 -1.01
CA ARG A 597 -9.84 25.46 -2.47
C ARG A 597 -10.74 24.32 -2.91
N THR A 598 -10.55 23.11 -2.37
CA THR A 598 -11.15 21.87 -2.88
C THR A 598 -11.65 21.00 -1.74
N GLY A 599 -12.25 19.86 -2.08
CA GLY A 599 -12.76 18.88 -1.15
C GLY A 599 -13.80 18.00 -1.81
N ILE A 600 -14.49 17.22 -0.98
CA ILE A 600 -15.51 16.28 -1.42
C ILE A 600 -16.76 16.47 -0.57
N MET A 601 -17.90 16.65 -1.23
CA MET A 601 -19.22 16.43 -0.65
C MET A 601 -19.76 15.11 -1.22
N ALA A 602 -19.91 14.10 -0.38
CA ALA A 602 -20.35 12.76 -0.79
C ALA A 602 -20.97 11.96 0.37
N GLY A 603 -21.27 10.69 0.14
CA GLY A 603 -21.82 9.76 1.15
C GLY A 603 -23.34 9.84 1.33
N SER A 604 -23.97 10.92 0.86
CA SER A 604 -25.42 11.04 0.74
C SER A 604 -25.79 11.95 -0.44
N PRO A 605 -27.06 12.00 -0.86
CA PRO A 605 -27.51 12.94 -1.87
C PRO A 605 -27.10 14.36 -1.50
N CYS A 606 -26.45 15.05 -2.42
CA CYS A 606 -25.84 16.36 -2.19
C CYS A 606 -26.80 17.45 -2.64
N PRO A 607 -27.36 18.27 -1.72
CA PRO A 607 -28.26 19.35 -2.13
C PRO A 607 -27.50 20.43 -2.90
N ILE A 608 -27.99 20.77 -4.09
CA ILE A 608 -27.37 21.76 -5.00
C ILE A 608 -27.13 23.09 -4.28
N LYS A 609 -28.09 23.55 -3.47
CA LYS A 609 -27.97 24.82 -2.74
C LYS A 609 -26.85 24.81 -1.69
N VAL A 610 -26.63 23.68 -1.03
CA VAL A 610 -25.55 23.55 -0.03
C VAL A 610 -24.20 23.57 -0.73
N MET A 611 -24.06 22.90 -1.88
CA MET A 611 -22.85 22.97 -2.71
C MET A 611 -22.53 24.41 -3.13
N GLN A 612 -23.53 25.15 -3.61
CA GLN A 612 -23.36 26.57 -3.98
C GLN A 612 -22.92 27.42 -2.78
N ASP A 613 -23.57 27.26 -1.63
CA ASP A 613 -23.21 27.99 -0.41
C ASP A 613 -21.77 27.67 0.05
N VAL A 614 -21.31 26.43 -0.09
CA VAL A 614 -19.95 26.03 0.25
C VAL A 614 -18.93 26.65 -0.72
N ILE A 615 -19.22 26.66 -2.03
CA ILE A 615 -18.39 27.33 -3.04
C ILE A 615 -18.25 28.83 -2.72
N GLU A 616 -19.37 29.50 -2.43
CA GLU A 616 -19.41 30.95 -2.23
C GLU A 616 -18.84 31.38 -0.87
N LYS A 617 -19.22 30.69 0.22
CA LYS A 617 -18.96 31.14 1.60
C LYS A 617 -17.74 30.49 2.25
N MET A 618 -17.35 29.30 1.80
CA MET A 618 -16.14 28.60 2.30
C MET A 618 -14.99 28.62 1.29
N HIS A 619 -15.14 29.35 0.17
CA HIS A 619 -14.16 29.50 -0.90
C HIS A 619 -13.70 28.18 -1.56
N MET A 620 -14.48 27.11 -1.43
CA MET A 620 -14.17 25.81 -2.04
C MET A 620 -14.59 25.78 -3.51
N SER A 621 -14.00 26.65 -4.34
CA SER A 621 -14.32 26.79 -5.77
C SER A 621 -14.01 25.56 -6.61
N GLU A 622 -13.25 24.61 -6.06
CA GLU A 622 -12.83 23.34 -6.64
C GLU A 622 -13.44 22.12 -5.93
N ILE A 623 -14.54 22.29 -5.18
CA ILE A 623 -15.22 21.16 -4.54
C ILE A 623 -15.77 20.17 -5.58
N CYS A 624 -15.62 18.88 -5.28
CA CYS A 624 -16.02 17.78 -6.14
C CYS A 624 -17.10 16.91 -5.48
N ILE A 625 -17.82 16.15 -6.31
CA ILE A 625 -18.70 15.06 -5.88
C ILE A 625 -18.12 13.73 -6.39
N THR A 626 -18.12 12.73 -5.51
CA THR A 626 -17.70 11.35 -5.81
C THR A 626 -18.86 10.42 -5.54
N TYR A 627 -19.09 9.46 -6.42
CA TYR A 627 -20.11 8.44 -6.24
C TYR A 627 -19.52 7.03 -6.34
N GLY A 628 -20.08 6.15 -5.51
CA GLY A 628 -19.86 4.73 -5.50
C GLY A 628 -20.22 4.12 -4.14
N GLN A 629 -19.70 2.94 -3.85
CA GLN A 629 -20.05 2.14 -2.67
C GLN A 629 -18.82 1.36 -2.19
N THR A 630 -18.84 0.83 -0.98
CA THR A 630 -17.70 0.12 -0.37
C THR A 630 -17.16 -1.01 -1.25
N GLU A 631 -18.04 -1.74 -1.93
CA GLU A 631 -17.74 -2.83 -2.87
C GLU A 631 -16.96 -2.37 -4.12
N ALA A 632 -16.86 -1.05 -4.35
CA ALA A 632 -16.12 -0.41 -5.43
C ALA A 632 -14.92 0.43 -4.92
N SER A 633 -14.47 0.19 -3.69
CA SER A 633 -13.24 0.74 -3.09
C SER A 633 -13.01 2.26 -2.97
N PRO A 634 -13.98 3.18 -2.79
CA PRO A 634 -15.40 3.12 -3.12
C PRO A 634 -15.78 3.86 -4.40
N GLY A 635 -14.91 4.70 -4.98
CA GLY A 635 -15.26 5.58 -6.09
C GLY A 635 -15.41 4.87 -7.43
N CYS A 636 -16.52 5.13 -8.15
CA CYS A 636 -16.73 4.74 -9.54
C CYS A 636 -16.69 5.96 -10.47
N THR A 637 -17.34 7.04 -10.06
CA THR A 637 -17.39 8.31 -10.79
C THR A 637 -16.98 9.47 -9.89
N MET A 638 -16.40 10.49 -10.48
CA MET A 638 -16.04 11.71 -9.76
C MET A 638 -15.97 12.90 -10.71
N SER A 639 -16.47 14.05 -10.26
CA SER A 639 -16.24 15.32 -10.96
C SER A 639 -14.82 15.83 -10.67
N LYS A 640 -14.13 16.41 -11.65
CA LYS A 640 -12.76 16.94 -11.54
C LYS A 640 -12.76 18.43 -11.20
N THR A 641 -11.69 18.95 -10.60
CA THR A 641 -11.55 20.40 -10.33
C THR A 641 -11.65 21.26 -11.58
N THR A 642 -11.32 20.71 -12.74
CA THR A 642 -11.37 21.37 -14.05
C THR A 642 -12.76 21.36 -14.70
N ASP A 643 -13.71 20.61 -14.17
CA ASP A 643 -15.07 20.56 -14.70
C ASP A 643 -15.81 21.86 -14.42
N SER A 644 -16.85 22.13 -15.21
CA SER A 644 -17.72 23.28 -14.97
C SER A 644 -18.38 23.18 -13.58
N ILE A 645 -18.75 24.32 -13.00
CA ILE A 645 -19.51 24.35 -11.74
C ILE A 645 -20.80 23.55 -11.89
N ASP A 646 -21.46 23.63 -13.05
CA ASP A 646 -22.68 22.89 -13.34
C ASP A 646 -22.49 21.38 -13.19
N VAL A 647 -21.45 20.80 -13.80
CA VAL A 647 -21.13 19.37 -13.67
C VAL A 647 -20.82 19.00 -12.22
N ARG A 648 -20.00 19.80 -11.52
CA ARG A 648 -19.59 19.52 -10.12
C ARG A 648 -20.73 19.63 -9.10
N VAL A 649 -21.84 20.29 -9.46
CA VAL A 649 -22.96 20.54 -8.54
C VAL A 649 -24.20 19.73 -8.89
N ASN A 650 -24.44 19.43 -10.17
CA ASN A 650 -25.66 18.79 -10.66
C ASN A 650 -25.51 17.32 -11.06
N THR A 651 -24.30 16.78 -10.98
CA THR A 651 -23.95 15.40 -11.36
C THR A 651 -23.00 14.79 -10.34
N VAL A 652 -22.74 13.48 -10.47
CA VAL A 652 -21.67 12.76 -9.75
C VAL A 652 -20.41 12.58 -10.60
N GLY A 653 -20.26 13.41 -11.64
CA GLY A 653 -19.13 13.42 -12.56
C GLY A 653 -19.10 12.24 -13.54
N SER A 654 -17.94 12.03 -14.16
CA SER A 654 -17.69 10.98 -15.14
C SER A 654 -16.94 9.79 -14.52
N ALA A 655 -16.83 8.70 -15.27
CA ALA A 655 -16.10 7.51 -14.82
C ALA A 655 -14.65 7.85 -14.44
N MET A 656 -14.20 7.33 -13.29
CA MET A 656 -12.84 7.52 -12.82
C MET A 656 -11.84 6.81 -13.75
N PHE A 657 -10.59 7.31 -13.79
CA PHE A 657 -9.55 6.70 -14.61
C PHE A 657 -9.39 5.21 -14.29
N GLY A 658 -9.42 4.34 -15.30
CA GLY A 658 -9.31 2.88 -15.14
C GLY A 658 -10.59 2.17 -14.67
N VAL A 659 -11.72 2.89 -14.57
CA VAL A 659 -13.04 2.35 -14.23
C VAL A 659 -13.97 2.49 -15.41
N GLU A 660 -14.65 1.40 -15.76
CA GLU A 660 -15.73 1.37 -16.74
C GLU A 660 -17.07 1.49 -16.02
N CYS A 661 -17.97 2.32 -16.55
CA CYS A 661 -19.32 2.50 -16.02
C CYS A 661 -20.32 2.49 -17.19
N LYS A 662 -21.51 1.94 -16.95
CA LYS A 662 -22.64 2.00 -17.89
C LYS A 662 -23.97 1.93 -17.15
N ILE A 663 -25.05 2.22 -17.87
CA ILE A 663 -26.42 2.15 -17.38
C ILE A 663 -27.11 0.98 -18.08
N VAL A 664 -27.66 0.03 -17.33
CA VAL A 664 -28.30 -1.17 -17.88
C VAL A 664 -29.78 -1.24 -17.52
N ASP A 665 -30.56 -1.91 -18.37
CA ASP A 665 -31.93 -2.27 -18.02
C ASP A 665 -31.92 -3.30 -16.86
N PRO A 666 -32.61 -3.04 -15.73
CA PRO A 666 -32.58 -3.94 -14.57
C PRO A 666 -33.17 -5.34 -14.82
N GLU A 667 -33.99 -5.52 -15.86
CA GLU A 667 -34.63 -6.80 -16.19
C GLU A 667 -33.84 -7.57 -17.25
N THR A 668 -33.37 -6.88 -18.30
CA THR A 668 -32.68 -7.53 -19.44
C THR A 668 -31.15 -7.49 -19.34
N ASN A 669 -30.59 -6.62 -18.50
CA ASN A 669 -29.16 -6.31 -18.38
C ASN A 669 -28.53 -5.76 -19.69
N GLU A 670 -29.36 -5.26 -20.62
CA GLU A 670 -28.90 -4.62 -21.84
C GLU A 670 -28.46 -3.17 -21.57
N ASP A 671 -27.43 -2.71 -22.29
CA ASP A 671 -26.92 -1.33 -22.17
C ASP A 671 -27.96 -0.34 -22.69
N LEU A 672 -28.20 0.73 -21.92
CA LEU A 672 -29.21 1.74 -22.22
C LEU A 672 -28.57 2.97 -22.89
N PRO A 673 -29.29 3.64 -23.82
CA PRO A 673 -28.79 4.86 -24.44
C PRO A 673 -28.72 6.02 -23.44
N ASP A 674 -27.97 7.06 -23.81
CA ASP A 674 -27.86 8.27 -22.99
C ASP A 674 -29.24 8.88 -22.70
N ASN A 675 -29.34 9.53 -21.55
CA ASN A 675 -30.53 10.16 -21.01
C ASN A 675 -31.69 9.22 -20.63
N VAL A 676 -31.45 7.90 -20.58
CA VAL A 676 -32.40 6.92 -20.06
C VAL A 676 -31.98 6.47 -18.65
N ASP A 677 -32.97 6.34 -17.75
CA ASP A 677 -32.74 5.84 -16.40
C ASP A 677 -32.63 4.31 -16.40
N GLY A 678 -31.64 3.77 -15.70
CA GLY A 678 -31.45 2.33 -15.50
C GLY A 678 -30.53 2.04 -14.33
N GLU A 679 -30.16 0.77 -14.13
CA GLU A 679 -29.22 0.39 -13.09
C GLU A 679 -27.80 0.87 -13.44
N PHE A 680 -27.13 1.52 -12.49
CA PHE A 680 -25.71 1.82 -12.61
C PHE A 680 -24.89 0.56 -12.34
N VAL A 681 -23.98 0.22 -13.25
CA VAL A 681 -23.00 -0.87 -13.07
C VAL A 681 -21.58 -0.39 -13.34
N ALA A 682 -20.62 -0.96 -12.61
CA ALA A 682 -19.21 -0.59 -12.75
C ALA A 682 -18.28 -1.81 -12.79
N ARG A 683 -17.15 -1.67 -13.49
CA ARG A 683 -16.09 -2.67 -13.59
C ARG A 683 -14.74 -1.97 -13.64
N GLY A 684 -13.71 -2.56 -13.04
CA GLY A 684 -12.36 -2.02 -13.09
C GLY A 684 -11.49 -2.52 -11.95
N TYR A 685 -10.35 -1.87 -11.74
CA TYR A 685 -9.45 -2.17 -10.61
C TYR A 685 -10.12 -1.89 -9.26
N ASN A 686 -11.22 -1.16 -9.20
CA ASN A 686 -11.85 -0.69 -7.97
C ASN A 686 -12.83 -1.70 -7.36
N ILE A 687 -13.25 -2.72 -8.13
CA ILE A 687 -14.21 -3.72 -7.66
C ILE A 687 -13.55 -4.66 -6.64
N MET A 688 -14.25 -4.89 -5.53
CA MET A 688 -13.82 -5.77 -4.43
C MET A 688 -13.46 -7.18 -4.92
N LYS A 689 -12.66 -7.89 -4.12
CA LYS A 689 -12.39 -9.32 -4.34
C LYS A 689 -13.63 -10.19 -4.10
N GLY A 690 -14.56 -9.72 -3.27
CA GLY A 690 -15.81 -10.37 -2.91
C GLY A 690 -16.16 -10.20 -1.44
N TYR A 691 -17.27 -10.78 -1.01
CA TYR A 691 -17.66 -10.83 0.39
C TYR A 691 -17.01 -12.02 1.11
N TYR A 692 -16.39 -11.77 2.26
CA TYR A 692 -15.71 -12.78 3.06
C TYR A 692 -16.66 -13.91 3.46
N LYS A 693 -16.31 -15.16 3.11
CA LYS A 693 -17.11 -16.38 3.35
C LYS A 693 -18.54 -16.34 2.75
N MET A 694 -18.80 -15.51 1.74
CA MET A 694 -20.12 -15.39 1.12
C MET A 694 -20.03 -15.40 -0.43
N PRO A 695 -19.67 -16.53 -1.05
CA PRO A 695 -19.53 -16.63 -2.50
C PRO A 695 -20.84 -16.39 -3.26
N GLU A 696 -21.98 -16.84 -2.74
CA GLU A 696 -23.30 -16.61 -3.36
C GLU A 696 -23.67 -15.13 -3.38
N ALA A 697 -23.47 -14.42 -2.26
CA ALA A 697 -23.69 -12.98 -2.20
C ALA A 697 -22.74 -12.22 -3.14
N THR A 698 -21.53 -12.76 -3.34
CA THR A 698 -20.54 -12.19 -4.26
C THR A 698 -21.01 -12.34 -5.70
N ALA A 699 -21.42 -13.56 -6.11
CA ALA A 699 -21.93 -13.82 -7.46
C ALA A 699 -23.27 -13.11 -7.76
N ALA A 700 -24.05 -12.78 -6.73
CA ALA A 700 -25.25 -11.97 -6.88
C ALA A 700 -24.97 -10.47 -7.03
N ALA A 701 -23.81 -10.00 -6.56
CA ALA A 701 -23.41 -8.59 -6.66
C ALA A 701 -22.53 -8.32 -7.87
N ILE A 702 -21.69 -9.28 -8.26
CA ILE A 702 -20.75 -9.17 -9.38
C ILE A 702 -21.15 -10.24 -10.40
N ASP A 703 -21.51 -9.81 -11.61
CA ASP A 703 -21.90 -10.74 -12.66
C ASP A 703 -20.70 -11.51 -13.24
N LYS A 704 -21.00 -12.46 -14.12
CA LYS A 704 -19.99 -13.32 -14.78
C LYS A 704 -18.98 -12.55 -15.65
N ASP A 705 -19.32 -11.32 -16.05
CA ASP A 705 -18.53 -10.46 -16.93
C ASP A 705 -17.73 -9.41 -16.12
N GLY A 706 -17.82 -9.49 -14.78
CA GLY A 706 -17.09 -8.67 -13.81
C GLY A 706 -17.77 -7.35 -13.45
N TRP A 707 -19.04 -7.15 -13.83
CA TRP A 707 -19.78 -5.93 -13.50
C TRP A 707 -20.37 -6.01 -12.10
N LEU A 708 -20.06 -5.03 -11.27
CA LEU A 708 -20.70 -4.80 -9.99
C LEU A 708 -22.06 -4.12 -10.21
N HIS A 709 -23.13 -4.83 -9.83
CA HIS A 709 -24.50 -4.33 -9.79
C HIS A 709 -24.75 -3.51 -8.53
N THR A 710 -24.78 -2.19 -8.68
CA THR A 710 -24.91 -1.28 -7.53
C THR A 710 -26.29 -1.35 -6.89
N GLY A 711 -27.34 -1.59 -7.69
CA GLY A 711 -28.73 -1.47 -7.25
C GLY A 711 -29.19 -0.02 -7.08
N ASP A 712 -28.42 0.95 -7.56
CA ASP A 712 -28.80 2.36 -7.67
C ASP A 712 -29.25 2.66 -9.11
N LEU A 713 -30.27 3.52 -9.24
CA LEU A 713 -30.73 4.02 -10.53
C LEU A 713 -29.96 5.28 -10.89
N ALA A 714 -29.46 5.34 -12.11
CA ALA A 714 -28.74 6.50 -12.62
C ALA A 714 -29.04 6.74 -14.10
N ARG A 715 -28.63 7.91 -14.55
CA ARG A 715 -28.69 8.37 -15.93
C ARG A 715 -27.32 8.85 -16.36
N ARG A 716 -26.89 8.48 -17.56
CA ARG A 716 -25.70 9.05 -18.22
C ARG A 716 -26.14 10.15 -19.19
N ASP A 717 -25.51 11.31 -19.14
CA ASP A 717 -25.71 12.39 -20.12
C ASP A 717 -24.85 12.18 -21.38
N GLU A 718 -25.09 13.01 -22.40
CA GLU A 718 -24.36 12.96 -23.68
C GLU A 718 -22.85 13.31 -23.57
N ASN A 719 -22.43 13.88 -22.44
CA ASN A 719 -21.03 14.22 -22.16
C ASN A 719 -20.34 13.13 -21.30
N GLY A 720 -21.05 12.04 -20.97
CA GLY A 720 -20.52 10.94 -20.16
C GLY A 720 -20.53 11.20 -18.65
N ASN A 721 -21.24 12.21 -18.16
CA ASN A 721 -21.46 12.42 -16.73
C ASN A 721 -22.68 11.65 -16.25
N TYR A 722 -22.66 11.28 -14.98
CA TYR A 722 -23.71 10.48 -14.37
C TYR A 722 -24.51 11.28 -13.35
N LYS A 723 -25.81 11.01 -13.29
CA LYS A 723 -26.72 11.55 -12.28
C LYS A 723 -27.45 10.40 -11.59
N ILE A 724 -27.48 10.41 -10.25
CA ILE A 724 -28.21 9.40 -9.48
C ILE A 724 -29.68 9.80 -9.41
N THR A 725 -30.57 8.93 -9.87
CA THR A 725 -32.01 9.22 -10.01
C THR A 725 -32.88 8.43 -9.04
N GLY A 726 -32.32 7.41 -8.38
CA GLY A 726 -33.03 6.66 -7.35
C GLY A 726 -32.31 5.39 -6.94
N ARG A 727 -33.06 4.46 -6.34
CA ARG A 727 -32.56 3.14 -5.94
C ARG A 727 -33.52 2.04 -6.32
N ILE A 728 -32.97 0.92 -6.78
CA ILE A 728 -33.70 -0.33 -6.98
C ILE A 728 -33.85 -1.03 -5.62
N LYS A 729 -32.79 -0.98 -4.79
CA LYS A 729 -32.75 -1.57 -3.46
C LYS A 729 -33.42 -0.65 -2.44
N ASP A 730 -34.15 -1.25 -1.50
CA ASP A 730 -34.78 -0.56 -0.37
C ASP A 730 -33.74 -0.27 0.72
N MET A 731 -32.81 0.67 0.48
CA MET A 731 -31.77 1.10 1.43
C MET A 731 -31.95 2.58 1.79
N ILE A 732 -31.91 2.90 3.08
CA ILE A 732 -32.07 4.25 3.65
C ILE A 732 -30.69 4.89 3.82
N ILE A 733 -30.47 6.11 3.30
CA ILE A 733 -29.26 6.91 3.56
C ILE A 733 -29.58 8.00 4.57
N ARG A 734 -29.16 7.81 5.82
CA ARG A 734 -29.43 8.77 6.89
C ARG A 734 -28.16 9.51 7.27
N GLY A 735 -28.01 10.73 6.77
CA GLY A 735 -26.87 11.60 7.12
C GLY A 735 -25.50 11.04 6.72
N GLY A 736 -25.45 10.21 5.67
CA GLY A 736 -24.24 9.52 5.20
C GLY A 736 -24.09 8.06 5.64
N GLU A 737 -24.96 7.58 6.53
CA GLU A 737 -24.98 6.17 6.93
C GLU A 737 -25.90 5.38 6.00
N ASN A 738 -25.38 4.28 5.44
CA ASN A 738 -26.19 3.32 4.68
C ASN A 738 -26.87 2.35 5.65
N ILE A 739 -28.20 2.38 5.68
CA ILE A 739 -29.03 1.62 6.62
C ILE A 739 -29.98 0.73 5.83
N TYR A 740 -29.99 -0.55 6.15
CA TYR A 740 -30.84 -1.51 5.46
C TYR A 740 -32.06 -1.78 6.34
N PRO A 741 -33.27 -1.40 5.89
CA PRO A 741 -34.53 -1.68 6.56
C PRO A 741 -34.62 -3.10 7.10
N LYS A 742 -34.16 -4.07 6.31
CA LYS A 742 -34.21 -5.50 6.66
C LYS A 742 -33.45 -5.84 7.94
N GLU A 743 -32.31 -5.20 8.21
CA GLU A 743 -31.55 -5.39 9.45
C GLU A 743 -32.36 -4.93 10.68
N ILE A 744 -33.03 -3.79 10.56
CA ILE A 744 -33.89 -3.24 11.63
C ILE A 744 -35.15 -4.09 11.76
N GLU A 745 -35.76 -4.52 10.65
CA GLU A 745 -36.90 -5.42 10.64
C GLU A 745 -36.56 -6.73 11.35
N ASP A 746 -35.49 -7.41 10.95
CA ASP A 746 -35.04 -8.70 11.52
C ASP A 746 -34.75 -8.57 13.02
N PHE A 747 -34.20 -7.43 13.46
CA PHE A 747 -34.07 -7.14 14.88
C PHE A 747 -35.43 -6.91 15.56
N ILE A 748 -36.31 -6.08 14.99
CA ILE A 748 -37.64 -5.81 15.56
C ILE A 748 -38.50 -7.08 15.63
N TYR A 749 -38.34 -8.02 14.69
CA TYR A 749 -38.98 -9.34 14.72
C TYR A 749 -38.62 -10.16 15.96
N THR A 750 -37.50 -9.88 16.62
CA THR A 750 -37.15 -10.53 17.90
C THR A 750 -38.02 -10.07 19.06
N HIS A 751 -38.74 -8.94 18.93
CA HIS A 751 -39.60 -8.41 19.98
C HIS A 751 -40.86 -9.28 20.16
N PRO A 752 -41.21 -9.71 21.38
CA PRO A 752 -42.28 -10.69 21.59
C PRO A 752 -43.67 -10.21 21.16
N LYS A 753 -43.92 -8.90 21.15
CA LYS A 753 -45.21 -8.30 20.77
C LYS A 753 -45.42 -8.10 19.26
N VAL A 754 -44.36 -8.17 18.45
CA VAL A 754 -44.42 -7.86 17.02
C VAL A 754 -44.85 -9.08 16.22
N SER A 755 -45.84 -8.90 15.34
CA SER A 755 -46.29 -9.94 14.38
C SER A 755 -45.60 -9.76 13.03
N ASP A 756 -45.56 -8.55 12.51
CA ASP A 756 -44.93 -8.20 11.23
C ASP A 756 -44.42 -6.76 11.28
N VAL A 757 -43.37 -6.45 10.53
CA VAL A 757 -42.75 -5.12 10.50
C VAL A 757 -42.16 -4.85 9.12
N GLN A 758 -42.34 -3.61 8.67
CA GLN A 758 -41.72 -3.08 7.47
C GLN A 758 -41.09 -1.73 7.80
N VAL A 759 -39.81 -1.59 7.51
CA VAL A 759 -39.06 -0.35 7.70
C VAL A 759 -38.91 0.34 6.34
N ILE A 760 -39.05 1.67 6.33
CA ILE A 760 -38.95 2.51 5.14
C ILE A 760 -38.16 3.79 5.43
N GLY A 761 -37.48 4.32 4.42
CA GLY A 761 -36.92 5.67 4.43
C GLY A 761 -38.00 6.70 4.12
N VAL A 762 -38.06 7.78 4.90
CA VAL A 762 -38.94 8.93 4.66
C VAL A 762 -38.10 10.20 4.50
N PRO A 763 -38.48 11.17 3.64
CA PRO A 763 -37.68 12.37 3.40
C PRO A 763 -37.47 13.20 4.68
N ASP A 764 -36.24 13.67 4.90
CA ASP A 764 -35.90 14.55 6.02
C ASP A 764 -34.99 15.70 5.55
N LYS A 765 -35.28 16.93 6.01
CA LYS A 765 -34.53 18.12 5.60
C LYS A 765 -33.08 18.11 6.08
N GLN A 766 -32.81 17.50 7.23
CA GLN A 766 -31.49 17.53 7.86
C GLN A 766 -30.64 16.33 7.44
N TYR A 767 -31.22 15.13 7.38
CA TYR A 767 -30.48 13.89 7.14
C TYR A 767 -30.62 13.33 5.73
N GLY A 768 -31.43 13.96 4.86
CA GLY A 768 -31.82 13.41 3.57
C GLY A 768 -32.97 12.43 3.72
N GLU A 769 -32.75 11.36 4.48
CA GLU A 769 -33.78 10.40 4.88
C GLU A 769 -33.79 10.16 6.39
N GLU A 770 -34.96 9.76 6.91
CA GLU A 770 -35.18 9.26 8.26
C GLU A 770 -35.87 7.90 8.25
N ILE A 771 -35.72 7.16 9.34
CA ILE A 771 -36.27 5.80 9.45
C ILE A 771 -37.69 5.86 9.99
N MET A 772 -38.61 5.18 9.31
CA MET A 772 -39.96 4.89 9.80
C MET A 772 -40.19 3.38 9.88
N ALA A 773 -40.64 2.90 11.03
CA ALA A 773 -41.07 1.51 11.23
C ALA A 773 -42.59 1.42 11.20
N CYS A 774 -43.14 0.62 10.29
CA CYS A 774 -44.56 0.29 10.21
C CYS A 774 -44.76 -1.11 10.80
N VAL A 775 -45.50 -1.20 11.91
CA VAL A 775 -45.55 -2.39 12.76
C VAL A 775 -46.97 -2.93 12.86
N ILE A 776 -47.10 -4.25 12.69
CA ILE A 776 -48.30 -5.01 13.01
C ILE A 776 -48.04 -5.75 14.33
N LEU A 777 -48.85 -5.48 15.35
CA LEU A 777 -48.78 -6.17 16.64
C LEU A 777 -49.47 -7.53 16.57
N LYS A 778 -49.05 -8.45 17.46
CA LYS A 778 -49.79 -9.70 17.67
C LYS A 778 -51.19 -9.40 18.24
N PRO A 779 -52.20 -10.22 17.93
CA PRO A 779 -53.57 -10.00 18.43
C PRO A 779 -53.61 -9.88 19.96
N GLY A 780 -54.16 -8.78 20.46
CA GLY A 780 -54.31 -8.52 21.90
C GLY A 780 -53.10 -7.89 22.59
N GLU A 781 -52.00 -7.64 21.87
CA GLU A 781 -50.84 -6.92 22.39
C GLU A 781 -50.96 -5.41 22.14
N GLU A 782 -50.41 -4.62 23.06
CA GLU A 782 -50.27 -3.17 22.94
C GLU A 782 -48.82 -2.76 23.14
N MET A 783 -48.37 -1.76 22.37
CA MET A 783 -47.01 -1.22 22.44
C MET A 783 -47.04 0.27 22.08
N THR A 784 -46.26 1.09 22.78
CA THR A 784 -46.09 2.51 22.43
C THR A 784 -44.94 2.70 21.44
N GLU A 785 -44.92 3.85 20.78
CA GLU A 785 -43.80 4.24 19.91
C GLU A 785 -42.49 4.32 20.70
N GLU A 786 -42.53 4.88 21.92
CA GLU A 786 -41.38 4.98 22.82
C GLU A 786 -40.85 3.61 23.25
N GLU A 787 -41.72 2.65 23.56
CA GLU A 787 -41.33 1.29 23.95
C GLU A 787 -40.51 0.61 22.83
N LEU A 788 -40.97 0.71 21.58
CA LEU A 788 -40.22 0.14 20.45
C LEU A 788 -38.90 0.87 20.20
N LYS A 789 -38.90 2.21 20.27
CA LYS A 789 -37.68 3.00 20.10
C LYS A 789 -36.63 2.65 21.16
N GLU A 790 -37.04 2.48 22.40
CA GLU A 790 -36.17 2.10 23.52
C GLU A 790 -35.63 0.67 23.35
N TYR A 791 -36.46 -0.25 22.86
CA TYR A 791 -36.01 -1.61 22.53
C TYR A 791 -34.93 -1.63 21.44
N VAL A 792 -35.10 -0.87 20.36
CA VAL A 792 -34.08 -0.75 19.31
C VAL A 792 -32.84 -0.02 19.82
N LEU A 793 -33.00 1.08 20.55
CA LEU A 793 -31.90 1.90 21.06
C LEU A 793 -30.99 1.12 22.02
N SER A 794 -31.55 0.21 22.81
CA SER A 794 -30.80 -0.58 23.79
C SER A 794 -29.93 -1.69 23.17
N HIS A 795 -30.19 -2.08 21.92
CA HIS A 795 -29.55 -3.25 21.31
C HIS A 795 -28.85 -2.95 19.97
N MET A 796 -29.24 -1.88 19.28
CA MET A 796 -28.68 -1.47 18.00
C MET A 796 -28.05 -0.08 18.07
N ALA A 797 -27.19 0.24 17.11
CA ALA A 797 -26.64 1.59 16.96
C ALA A 797 -27.74 2.66 16.89
N LYS A 798 -27.54 3.79 17.60
CA LYS A 798 -28.53 4.88 17.71
C LYS A 798 -29.08 5.39 16.36
N HIS A 799 -28.25 5.40 15.32
CA HIS A 799 -28.67 5.87 13.99
C HIS A 799 -29.65 4.92 13.29
N LYS A 800 -29.82 3.68 13.78
CA LYS A 800 -30.78 2.67 13.29
C LYS A 800 -32.13 2.72 14.02
N VAL A 801 -32.26 3.56 15.06
CA VAL A 801 -33.52 3.69 15.80
C VAL A 801 -34.55 4.45 14.93
N PRO A 802 -35.74 3.88 14.67
CA PRO A 802 -36.78 4.57 13.91
C PRO A 802 -37.15 5.92 14.56
N ARG A 803 -37.16 7.00 13.76
CA ARG A 803 -37.67 8.29 14.22
C ARG A 803 -39.19 8.28 14.34
N TYR A 804 -39.84 7.58 13.43
CA TYR A 804 -41.29 7.43 13.39
C TYR A 804 -41.67 5.96 13.54
N VAL A 805 -42.68 5.68 14.36
CA VAL A 805 -43.31 4.36 14.44
C VAL A 805 -44.79 4.50 14.12
N SER A 806 -45.30 3.67 13.22
CA SER A 806 -46.70 3.62 12.84
C SER A 806 -47.24 2.22 13.07
N PHE A 807 -48.22 2.10 13.95
CA PHE A 807 -48.95 0.86 14.16
C PHE A 807 -50.06 0.75 13.11
N VAL A 808 -50.03 -0.34 12.33
CA VAL A 808 -50.97 -0.57 11.22
C VAL A 808 -51.61 -1.94 11.35
N ASP A 809 -52.84 -2.09 10.86
CA ASP A 809 -53.54 -3.38 10.85
C ASP A 809 -53.07 -4.28 9.70
N ALA A 810 -52.59 -3.69 8.60
CA ALA A 810 -52.10 -4.39 7.43
C ALA A 810 -51.18 -3.50 6.57
N PHE A 811 -50.31 -4.12 5.77
CA PHE A 811 -49.50 -3.40 4.78
C PHE A 811 -50.20 -3.28 3.42
N PRO A 812 -49.95 -2.20 2.66
CA PRO A 812 -50.40 -2.11 1.28
C PRO A 812 -49.70 -3.18 0.44
N MET A 813 -50.46 -4.04 -0.24
CA MET A 813 -49.93 -5.13 -1.08
C MET A 813 -50.41 -4.99 -2.54
N ASN A 814 -49.67 -5.59 -3.48
CA ASN A 814 -50.12 -5.74 -4.87
C ASN A 814 -51.03 -6.97 -5.03
N ALA A 815 -51.56 -7.18 -6.24
CA ALA A 815 -52.42 -8.32 -6.57
C ALA A 815 -51.78 -9.71 -6.37
N ALA A 816 -50.44 -9.77 -6.27
CA ALA A 816 -49.68 -10.98 -5.99
C ALA A 816 -49.29 -11.14 -4.51
N GLY A 817 -49.80 -10.27 -3.61
CA GLY A 817 -49.49 -10.31 -2.18
C GLY A 817 -48.13 -9.72 -1.79
N LYS A 818 -47.41 -9.06 -2.71
CA LYS A 818 -46.14 -8.38 -2.42
C LYS A 818 -46.40 -7.02 -1.79
N ILE A 819 -45.75 -6.74 -0.66
CA ILE A 819 -45.81 -5.45 0.04
C ILE A 819 -45.27 -4.32 -0.85
N LEU A 820 -45.99 -3.20 -0.87
CA LEU A 820 -45.70 -2.02 -1.67
C LEU A 820 -45.12 -0.90 -0.80
N LYS A 821 -43.82 -0.99 -0.47
CA LYS A 821 -43.13 0.01 0.36
C LYS A 821 -43.17 1.43 -0.20
N TYR A 822 -43.18 1.61 -1.54
CA TYR A 822 -43.32 2.94 -2.14
C TYR A 822 -44.65 3.61 -1.75
N LYS A 823 -45.76 2.86 -1.69
CA LYS A 823 -47.05 3.40 -1.22
C LYS A 823 -47.00 3.77 0.26
N MET A 824 -46.27 3.00 1.06
CA MET A 824 -46.06 3.33 2.48
C MET A 824 -45.29 4.64 2.62
N ARG A 825 -44.27 4.88 1.79
CA ARG A 825 -43.53 6.16 1.76
C ARG A 825 -44.41 7.32 1.31
N GLU A 826 -45.20 7.16 0.25
CA GLU A 826 -46.16 8.18 -0.21
C GLU A 826 -47.16 8.56 0.89
N GLN A 827 -47.73 7.55 1.57
CA GLN A 827 -48.62 7.74 2.71
C GLN A 827 -47.89 8.44 3.87
N ALA A 828 -46.66 8.05 4.17
CA ALA A 828 -45.86 8.69 5.21
C ALA A 828 -45.57 10.17 4.91
N VAL A 829 -45.25 10.52 3.66
CA VAL A 829 -45.03 11.92 3.25
C VAL A 829 -46.29 12.76 3.50
N GLN A 830 -47.48 12.21 3.24
CA GLN A 830 -48.74 12.90 3.49
C GLN A 830 -49.03 13.02 4.99
N THR A 831 -49.01 11.89 5.72
CA THR A 831 -49.34 11.82 7.15
C THR A 831 -48.39 12.64 8.02
N LEU A 832 -47.09 12.59 7.72
CA LEU A 832 -46.04 13.30 8.47
C LEU A 832 -45.77 14.72 7.93
N LYS A 833 -46.47 15.15 6.87
CA LYS A 833 -46.33 16.49 6.24
C LYS A 833 -44.89 16.79 5.75
N LEU A 834 -44.29 15.86 5.02
CA LEU A 834 -42.88 15.93 4.57
C LEU A 834 -42.72 16.46 3.13
N GLN A 835 -43.73 17.12 2.56
CA GLN A 835 -43.74 17.53 1.14
C GLN A 835 -42.63 18.53 0.77
N GLU A 836 -42.16 19.32 1.74
CA GLU A 836 -41.07 20.27 1.50
C GLU A 836 -39.73 19.56 1.40
N ALA A 837 -39.48 18.55 2.26
CA ALA A 837 -38.27 17.75 2.21
C ALA A 837 -38.20 16.90 0.93
N SER A 838 -39.34 16.37 0.46
CA SER A 838 -39.40 15.54 -0.74
C SER A 838 -39.14 16.29 -2.06
N ARG A 839 -39.07 17.62 -2.03
CA ARG A 839 -38.87 18.48 -3.23
C ARG A 839 -37.45 19.03 -3.33
N ILE A 840 -36.55 18.65 -2.43
CA ILE A 840 -35.15 19.09 -2.46
C ILE A 840 -34.46 18.43 -3.65
N GLU A 841 -33.92 19.23 -4.56
CA GLU A 841 -33.11 18.74 -5.69
C GLU A 841 -31.68 18.42 -5.25
N THR A 842 -31.17 17.30 -5.73
CA THR A 842 -29.82 16.80 -5.45
C THR A 842 -29.06 16.48 -6.75
N ALA A 843 -27.74 16.47 -6.63
CA ALA A 843 -26.81 16.03 -7.69
C ALA A 843 -27.04 14.59 -8.11
#